data_AF-A0A8H5RTS0-F1
#
_entry.id   AF-A0A8H5RTS0-F1
#
_cell.length_a   1.000
_cell.length_b   1.000
_cell.length_c   1.000
_cell.angle_alpha   90.00
_cell.angle_beta   90.00
_cell.angle_gamma   90.00
#
_symmetry.space_group_name_H-M   'P 1'
#
loop_
_entity.id
_entity.type
_entity.pdbx_description
1 polymer ?
#
loop_
_entity_poly.entity_id
_entity_poly.type
_entity_poly.pdbx_seq_one_letter_code
_entity_poly.pdbx_strand_id
1 'polypeptide(L)'
;MSNLMKSSCKVQMRPLGLDHGSIKIAAEIISLSFAKDPLIRWLSRDRSGPGWETLTPTLQQWQEARLREYAVRGIAMEAVTADGPHKSLGSCFLFPPGPLYRWLNPLWWPSCLRVLWDEWWIQPTEPFSSEKVIHLAHVNNRGSNGIWQRIGIMMESHNDFEERIKKKYPSNSLYYLEIAAVRPDTQGMGVGRTIMQWVVQELGDSPCYIECTDKKNIAFYVKYGFELVEEAELVDEEDAMPPTTLFYMIRDTSKLKKTSPVLESVDDEVVNLPDFSSIQSPDELDLLCLQFEAFSEGLPDEEVSQKLMDSFTTIGWQTITGRAGHDTMFKSDILPLCEDSICLKHACLAYQASLDVDTSHLTPLYMQSALSNYLNDLENPSMLCQDVTLATGVLLCSVSINSLYIWSPLLKGLHGVLQARELLNDPQRPPVANHLLEAVGLLDIPFFTLNRITPSLEIWKSYVQPHKHSGVEQISGIPYSLMNLLANMDSTTIEQDLLQWPGELGDEFAQIHLWEAFRLAGILHSRCLADHHQDQTTPQRVNNSTEILRMKVFASIQAIIGIGTFNFRLSLARAILYPLFVAGILAENAQEQQLTRVAFQYIMQKGQEGTEQIIMDIVAKVWKNGKGGNEASKLMIATEATAELNAEIHLY
;
A
#
# COMPACT_ATOMS: atom_id res chain seq x y z
N MET A 1 -36.51 12.70 51.56
CA MET A 1 -36.89 11.94 50.35
C MET A 1 -35.62 11.31 49.77
N SER A 2 -35.60 9.96 49.81
CA SER A 2 -34.61 8.99 49.31
C SER A 2 -33.10 9.33 49.36
N ASN A 3 -32.48 8.96 50.49
CA ASN A 3 -31.10 8.45 50.49
C ASN A 3 -31.06 7.14 49.68
N LEU A 4 -30.79 7.23 48.38
CA LEU A 4 -30.36 6.08 47.61
C LEU A 4 -28.94 5.74 48.05
N MET A 5 -28.81 4.63 48.78
CA MET A 5 -27.53 3.98 49.03
C MET A 5 -26.73 3.94 47.73
N LYS A 6 -25.53 4.51 47.72
CA LYS A 6 -24.53 4.26 46.68
C LYS A 6 -24.14 2.78 46.77
N SER A 7 -24.94 1.89 46.19
CA SER A 7 -24.51 0.52 45.97
C SER A 7 -23.26 0.61 45.10
N SER A 8 -22.15 0.03 45.55
CA SER A 8 -20.95 -0.09 44.74
C SER A 8 -21.30 -0.94 43.52
N CYS A 9 -21.67 -0.29 42.42
CA CYS A 9 -21.89 -0.98 41.16
C CYS A 9 -20.54 -1.59 40.77
N LYS A 10 -20.44 -2.91 40.77
CA LYS A 10 -19.22 -3.58 40.30
C LYS A 10 -19.09 -3.26 38.82
N VAL A 11 -17.91 -2.78 38.42
CA VAL A 11 -17.58 -2.42 37.04
C VAL A 11 -16.52 -3.37 36.53
N GLN A 12 -16.65 -3.84 35.30
CA GLN A 12 -15.67 -4.71 34.64
C GLN A 12 -15.33 -4.17 33.24
N MET A 13 -14.12 -4.48 32.77
CA MET A 13 -13.69 -4.15 31.41
C MET A 13 -13.96 -5.32 30.46
N ARG A 14 -14.32 -5.01 29.23
CA ARG A 14 -14.43 -5.97 28.12
C ARG A 14 -14.18 -5.29 26.78
N PRO A 15 -13.90 -6.05 25.70
CA PRO A 15 -13.89 -5.49 24.34
C PRO A 15 -15.22 -4.80 24.02
N LEU A 16 -15.16 -3.68 23.30
CA LEU A 16 -16.36 -2.97 22.87
C LEU A 16 -17.20 -3.86 21.93
N GLY A 17 -18.50 -3.95 22.21
CA GLY A 17 -19.44 -4.66 21.36
C GLY A 17 -19.56 -4.03 19.97
N LEU A 18 -19.66 -4.86 18.94
CA LEU A 18 -19.76 -4.44 17.54
C LEU A 18 -21.20 -4.13 17.10
N ASP A 19 -22.20 -4.45 17.91
CA ASP A 19 -23.58 -4.14 17.60
C ASP A 19 -23.82 -2.62 17.61
N HIS A 20 -24.79 -2.19 16.80
CA HIS A 20 -25.11 -0.76 16.66
C HIS A 20 -25.45 -0.09 18.00
N GLY A 21 -26.05 -0.82 18.95
CA GLY A 21 -26.36 -0.30 20.28
C GLY A 21 -25.11 0.01 21.09
N SER A 22 -24.17 -0.93 21.17
CA SER A 22 -22.89 -0.73 21.87
C SER A 22 -22.06 0.40 21.27
N ILE A 23 -21.90 0.43 19.94
CA ILE A 23 -21.14 1.49 19.25
C ILE A 23 -21.76 2.86 19.49
N LYS A 24 -23.08 2.98 19.34
CA LYS A 24 -23.79 4.24 19.55
C LYS A 24 -23.66 4.74 20.99
N ILE A 25 -23.84 3.87 21.99
CA ILE A 25 -23.72 4.26 23.39
C ILE A 25 -22.28 4.70 23.71
N ALA A 26 -21.27 4.01 23.19
CA ALA A 26 -19.89 4.41 23.36
C ALA A 26 -19.59 5.77 22.71
N ALA A 27 -20.18 6.04 21.53
CA ALA A 27 -20.04 7.32 20.83
C ALA A 27 -20.62 8.47 21.65
N GLU A 28 -21.83 8.30 22.17
CA GLU A 28 -22.48 9.27 23.05
C GLU A 28 -21.63 9.52 24.31
N ILE A 29 -21.08 8.46 24.92
CA ILE A 29 -20.23 8.59 26.12
C ILE A 29 -18.99 9.43 25.79
N ILE A 30 -18.25 9.10 24.73
CA ILE A 30 -17.04 9.84 24.35
C ILE A 30 -17.38 11.30 24.07
N SER A 31 -18.37 11.56 23.22
CA SER A 31 -18.76 12.93 22.88
C SER A 31 -19.17 13.75 24.11
N LEU A 32 -19.93 13.17 25.04
CA LEU A 32 -20.32 13.84 26.28
C LEU A 32 -19.17 14.01 27.27
N SER A 33 -18.26 13.03 27.38
CA SER A 33 -17.09 13.11 28.26
C SER A 33 -16.15 14.25 27.89
N PHE A 34 -15.97 14.50 26.59
CA PHE A 34 -15.10 15.55 26.07
C PHE A 34 -15.83 16.86 25.72
N ALA A 35 -17.13 16.98 26.00
CA ALA A 35 -17.91 18.19 25.66
C ALA A 35 -17.39 19.50 26.31
N LYS A 36 -16.67 19.39 27.43
CA LYS A 36 -16.05 20.52 28.14
C LYS A 36 -14.53 20.49 28.08
N ASP A 37 -13.96 19.63 27.23
CA ASP A 37 -12.53 19.48 27.09
C ASP A 37 -11.89 20.76 26.51
N PRO A 38 -10.79 21.28 27.09
CA PRO A 38 -10.15 22.50 26.62
C PRO A 38 -9.68 22.44 25.16
N LEU A 39 -9.16 21.30 24.72
CA LEU A 39 -8.71 21.11 23.33
C LEU A 39 -9.89 21.06 22.39
N ILE A 40 -10.92 20.28 22.69
CA ILE A 40 -12.13 20.21 21.85
C ILE A 40 -12.81 21.58 21.73
N ARG A 41 -12.81 22.37 22.82
CA ARG A 41 -13.33 23.75 22.81
C ARG A 41 -12.46 24.69 21.97
N TRP A 42 -11.15 24.52 21.99
CA TRP A 42 -10.20 25.28 21.19
C TRP A 42 -10.30 24.96 19.69
N LEU A 43 -10.55 23.69 19.34
CA LEU A 43 -10.76 23.21 17.96
C LEU A 43 -12.13 23.60 17.36
N SER A 44 -13.15 23.85 18.19
CA SER A 44 -14.53 24.08 17.72
C SER A 44 -14.72 25.39 16.92
N ARG A 45 -15.54 25.30 15.86
CA ARG A 45 -15.80 26.34 14.84
C ARG A 45 -16.63 27.53 15.33
N ASP A 46 -17.56 27.33 16.26
CA ASP A 46 -18.55 28.34 16.62
C ASP A 46 -18.43 28.73 18.09
N ARG A 47 -18.00 29.97 18.34
CA ARG A 47 -17.89 30.57 19.69
C ARG A 47 -19.25 30.66 20.40
N SER A 48 -20.34 30.62 19.63
CA SER A 48 -21.73 30.71 20.08
C SER A 48 -22.55 29.44 19.81
N GLY A 49 -21.93 28.43 19.20
CA GLY A 49 -22.61 27.26 18.69
C GLY A 49 -22.56 26.06 19.63
N PRO A 50 -23.37 25.04 19.35
CA PRO A 50 -23.46 23.85 20.17
C PRO A 50 -22.17 23.02 20.13
N GLY A 51 -21.54 22.77 21.28
CA GLY A 51 -20.38 21.87 21.38
C GLY A 51 -20.78 20.39 21.30
N TRP A 52 -19.82 19.49 21.55
CA TRP A 52 -20.06 18.03 21.53
C TRP A 52 -21.17 17.58 22.50
N GLU A 53 -21.54 18.40 23.49
CA GLU A 53 -22.70 18.21 24.37
C GLU A 53 -24.04 18.04 23.63
N THR A 54 -24.12 18.46 22.37
CA THR A 54 -25.37 18.48 21.61
C THR A 54 -25.62 17.23 20.79
N LEU A 55 -24.61 16.36 20.67
CA LEU A 55 -24.73 15.06 20.00
C LEU A 55 -25.40 15.19 18.64
N THR A 56 -24.95 16.17 17.83
CA THR A 56 -25.52 16.37 16.50
C THR A 56 -25.41 15.08 15.68
N PRO A 57 -26.37 14.78 14.79
CA PRO A 57 -26.34 13.55 14.01
C PRO A 57 -25.03 13.33 13.26
N THR A 58 -24.46 14.39 12.69
CA THR A 58 -23.17 14.34 11.97
C THR A 58 -22.00 14.00 12.90
N LEU A 59 -21.93 14.61 14.09
CA LEU A 59 -20.91 14.29 15.09
C LEU A 59 -21.01 12.83 15.52
N GLN A 60 -22.23 12.36 15.80
CA GLN A 60 -22.43 10.98 16.25
C GLN A 60 -22.15 9.97 15.13
N GLN A 61 -22.53 10.24 13.89
CA GLN A 61 -22.19 9.39 12.75
C GLN A 61 -20.67 9.25 12.58
N TRP A 62 -19.91 10.35 12.68
CA TRP A 62 -18.45 10.31 12.65
C TRP A 62 -17.86 9.54 13.84
N GLN A 63 -18.33 9.83 15.05
CA GLN A 63 -17.83 9.17 16.26
C GLN A 63 -18.13 7.66 16.25
N GLU A 64 -19.31 7.26 15.77
CA GLU A 64 -19.71 5.87 15.61
C GLU A 64 -18.82 5.12 14.60
N ALA A 65 -18.48 5.75 13.47
CA ALA A 65 -17.58 5.16 12.48
C ALA A 65 -16.18 4.91 13.06
N ARG A 66 -15.60 5.93 13.73
CA ARG A 66 -14.31 5.81 14.42
C ARG A 66 -14.31 4.71 15.49
N LEU A 67 -15.36 4.62 16.30
CA LEU A 67 -15.49 3.58 17.32
C LEU A 67 -15.59 2.18 16.73
N ARG A 68 -16.28 2.04 15.59
CA ARG A 68 -16.44 0.77 14.90
C ARG A 68 -15.09 0.26 14.38
N GLU A 69 -14.32 1.13 13.74
CA GLU A 69 -12.96 0.84 13.28
C GLU A 69 -12.10 0.35 14.45
N TYR A 70 -12.08 1.09 15.57
CA TYR A 70 -11.24 0.76 16.72
C TYR A 70 -11.73 -0.49 17.47
N ALA A 71 -13.02 -0.77 17.48
CA ALA A 71 -13.57 -2.01 18.04
C ALA A 71 -13.13 -3.23 17.23
N VAL A 72 -13.17 -3.14 15.90
CA VAL A 72 -12.71 -4.20 14.98
C VAL A 72 -11.21 -4.45 15.17
N ARG A 73 -10.40 -3.39 15.27
CA ARG A 73 -8.95 -3.48 15.53
C ARG A 73 -8.61 -3.92 16.97
N GLY A 74 -9.60 -4.10 17.84
CA GLY A 74 -9.39 -4.51 19.21
C GLY A 74 -8.74 -3.47 20.12
N ILE A 75 -8.77 -2.21 19.69
CA ILE A 75 -8.25 -1.05 20.40
C ILE A 75 -9.30 -0.52 21.38
N ALA A 76 -10.58 -0.57 20.99
CA ALA A 76 -11.68 -0.04 21.80
C ALA A 76 -12.18 -1.03 22.86
N MET A 77 -12.14 -0.57 24.10
CA MET A 77 -12.62 -1.30 25.27
C MET A 77 -13.74 -0.51 25.96
N GLU A 78 -14.62 -1.21 26.68
CA GLU A 78 -15.68 -0.60 27.46
C GLU A 78 -15.72 -1.09 28.91
N ALA A 79 -16.06 -0.15 29.80
CA ALA A 79 -16.33 -0.41 31.21
C ALA A 79 -17.84 -0.61 31.39
N VAL A 80 -18.28 -1.81 31.77
CA VAL A 80 -19.71 -2.14 31.92
C VAL A 80 -20.08 -2.49 33.37
N THR A 81 -21.35 -2.32 33.71
CA THR A 81 -21.91 -2.85 34.96
C THR A 81 -21.80 -4.38 34.99
N ALA A 82 -21.27 -4.94 36.08
CA ALA A 82 -21.12 -6.37 36.29
C ALA A 82 -22.42 -7.03 36.78
N ASP A 83 -23.27 -6.27 37.49
CA ASP A 83 -24.55 -6.76 38.02
C ASP A 83 -25.71 -6.26 37.13
N GLY A 84 -26.44 -7.18 36.49
CA GLY A 84 -27.59 -6.87 35.62
C GLY A 84 -27.23 -6.70 34.13
N PRO A 85 -28.09 -6.06 33.31
CA PRO A 85 -27.79 -5.84 31.89
C PRO A 85 -26.52 -4.97 31.77
N HIS A 86 -25.53 -5.44 31.01
CA HIS A 86 -24.21 -4.82 30.85
C HIS A 86 -24.31 -3.41 30.24
N LYS A 87 -24.51 -2.40 31.10
CA LYS A 87 -24.64 -1.01 30.68
C LYS A 87 -23.25 -0.39 30.58
N SER A 88 -22.88 0.09 29.40
CA SER A 88 -21.60 0.76 29.14
C SER A 88 -21.50 2.09 29.90
N LEU A 89 -20.55 2.22 30.81
CA LEU A 89 -20.29 3.36 31.71
C LEU A 89 -19.10 4.22 31.27
N GLY A 90 -18.23 3.69 30.42
CA GLY A 90 -17.00 4.34 29.98
C GLY A 90 -16.34 3.55 28.85
N SER A 91 -15.42 4.18 28.13
CA SER A 91 -14.68 3.56 27.03
C SER A 91 -13.24 4.06 27.00
N CYS A 92 -12.31 3.23 26.55
CA CYS A 92 -10.92 3.64 26.33
C CYS A 92 -10.33 3.03 25.05
N PHE A 93 -9.37 3.73 24.48
CA PHE A 93 -8.64 3.34 23.26
C PHE A 93 -7.17 3.12 23.60
N LEU A 94 -6.77 1.86 23.65
CA LEU A 94 -5.39 1.48 23.95
C LEU A 94 -4.76 0.89 22.70
N PHE A 95 -3.87 1.66 22.07
CA PHE A 95 -3.13 1.26 20.91
C PHE A 95 -1.92 0.42 21.35
N PRO A 96 -1.83 -0.83 20.87
CA PRO A 96 -0.66 -1.65 21.07
C PRO A 96 0.51 -1.18 20.21
N PRO A 97 1.73 -1.57 20.56
CA PRO A 97 2.93 -1.08 19.90
C PRO A 97 3.15 -1.73 18.52
N GLY A 98 2.38 -2.77 18.18
CA GLY A 98 2.21 -3.30 16.83
C GLY A 98 0.72 -3.54 16.55
N PRO A 99 0.31 -3.70 15.28
CA PRO A 99 -1.10 -3.84 14.93
C PRO A 99 -1.71 -5.13 15.50
N LEU A 100 -2.96 -5.07 15.97
CA LEU A 100 -3.74 -6.25 16.32
C LEU A 100 -4.52 -6.72 15.09
N TYR A 101 -4.04 -7.79 14.46
CA TYR A 101 -4.63 -8.35 13.23
C TYR A 101 -5.87 -9.22 13.51
N ARG A 102 -6.93 -8.64 14.10
CA ARG A 102 -8.20 -9.37 14.34
C ARG A 102 -8.95 -9.72 13.04
N TRP A 103 -8.64 -9.05 11.94
CA TRP A 103 -9.24 -9.30 10.62
C TRP A 103 -8.79 -10.63 9.99
N LEU A 104 -7.69 -11.22 10.46
CA LEU A 104 -7.27 -12.59 10.12
C LEU A 104 -8.25 -13.66 10.63
N ASN A 105 -9.21 -13.30 11.49
CA ASN A 105 -10.25 -14.20 11.96
C ASN A 105 -11.57 -13.94 11.18
N PRO A 106 -12.05 -14.91 10.37
CA PRO A 106 -13.25 -14.76 9.53
C PRO A 106 -14.51 -14.33 10.28
N LEU A 107 -14.58 -14.57 11.59
CA LEU A 107 -15.70 -14.15 12.44
C LEU A 107 -15.87 -12.63 12.53
N TRP A 108 -14.83 -11.86 12.18
CA TRP A 108 -14.84 -10.39 12.27
C TRP A 108 -15.12 -9.70 10.93
N TRP A 109 -15.12 -10.44 9.81
CA TRP A 109 -15.29 -9.89 8.46
C TRP A 109 -16.56 -9.06 8.24
N PRO A 110 -17.76 -9.45 8.75
CA PRO A 110 -18.94 -8.61 8.61
C PRO A 110 -18.79 -7.24 9.27
N SER A 111 -17.99 -7.15 10.32
CA SER A 111 -17.72 -5.89 11.03
C SER A 111 -16.64 -5.07 10.32
N CYS A 112 -15.62 -5.72 9.74
CA CYS A 112 -14.64 -5.07 8.87
C CYS A 112 -15.30 -4.47 7.62
N LEU A 113 -16.18 -5.22 6.95
CA LEU A 113 -16.97 -4.75 5.80
C LEU A 113 -17.81 -3.53 6.14
N ARG A 114 -18.34 -3.46 7.36
CA ARG A 114 -19.10 -2.29 7.80
C ARG A 114 -18.20 -1.06 7.99
N VAL A 115 -16.98 -1.22 8.49
CA VAL A 115 -15.99 -0.13 8.59
C VAL A 115 -15.67 0.40 7.19
N LEU A 116 -15.39 -0.49 6.24
CA LEU A 116 -15.16 -0.13 4.83
C LEU A 116 -16.36 0.59 4.21
N TRP A 117 -17.59 0.13 4.50
CA TRP A 117 -18.80 0.82 4.06
C TRP A 117 -18.89 2.26 4.60
N ASP A 118 -18.54 2.47 5.86
CA ASP A 118 -18.57 3.81 6.45
C ASP A 118 -17.48 4.71 5.83
N GLU A 119 -16.28 4.18 5.58
CA GLU A 119 -15.17 4.90 4.93
C GLU A 119 -15.45 5.25 3.47
N TRP A 120 -16.01 4.33 2.68
CA TRP A 120 -16.16 4.49 1.24
C TRP A 120 -17.51 5.09 0.82
N TRP A 121 -18.58 4.80 1.55
CA TRP A 121 -19.95 5.15 1.13
C TRP A 121 -20.64 6.19 2.00
N ILE A 122 -20.43 6.14 3.32
CA ILE A 122 -21.02 7.12 4.23
C ILE A 122 -20.14 8.38 4.30
N GLN A 123 -18.81 8.21 4.27
CA GLN A 123 -17.81 9.27 4.43
C GLN A 123 -18.23 10.28 5.51
N PRO A 124 -18.45 9.81 6.76
CA PRO A 124 -18.98 10.67 7.80
C PRO A 124 -18.00 11.82 8.04
N THR A 125 -18.44 13.02 7.71
CA THR A 125 -17.61 14.23 7.80
C THR A 125 -17.17 14.44 9.24
N GLU A 126 -15.86 14.47 9.45
CA GLU A 126 -15.29 14.84 10.74
C GLU A 126 -15.84 16.23 11.14
N PRO A 127 -16.24 16.45 12.40
CA PRO A 127 -16.83 17.72 12.85
C PRO A 127 -16.01 18.97 12.52
N PHE A 128 -14.70 18.79 12.31
CA PHE A 128 -13.76 19.84 11.98
C PHE A 128 -13.52 20.00 10.46
N SER A 129 -13.94 19.01 9.65
CA SER A 129 -13.84 18.98 8.19
C SER A 129 -15.22 19.25 7.56
N SER A 130 -15.39 20.34 6.80
CA SER A 130 -16.58 20.46 5.96
C SER A 130 -16.22 21.11 4.62
N GLU A 131 -16.33 20.32 3.55
CA GLU A 131 -16.06 20.69 2.16
C GLU A 131 -16.87 21.89 1.64
N LYS A 132 -18.00 22.24 2.28
CA LYS A 132 -18.79 23.42 1.89
C LYS A 132 -18.01 24.75 1.96
N VAL A 133 -16.82 24.77 2.57
CA VAL A 133 -15.92 25.93 2.59
C VAL A 133 -14.95 25.96 1.40
N ILE A 134 -14.54 24.81 0.85
CA ILE A 134 -13.58 24.77 -0.28
C ILE A 134 -14.15 25.47 -1.51
N HIS A 135 -15.45 25.32 -1.75
CA HIS A 135 -16.11 25.97 -2.87
C HIS A 135 -16.39 27.46 -2.67
N LEU A 136 -16.46 27.95 -1.43
CA LEU A 136 -16.69 29.36 -1.11
C LEU A 136 -15.39 30.15 -0.85
N ALA A 137 -14.34 29.48 -0.38
CA ALA A 137 -13.02 30.07 -0.11
C ALA A 137 -12.23 30.37 -1.39
N HIS A 138 -12.37 29.55 -2.44
CA HIS A 138 -11.76 29.85 -3.75
C HIS A 138 -12.41 31.05 -4.46
N VAL A 139 -13.61 31.47 -4.05
CA VAL A 139 -14.36 32.56 -4.70
C VAL A 139 -14.20 33.90 -3.97
N ASN A 140 -13.92 33.89 -2.66
CA ASN A 140 -13.77 35.13 -1.89
C ASN A 140 -12.49 35.11 -1.07
N ASN A 141 -11.51 35.89 -1.53
CA ASN A 141 -10.18 36.09 -0.94
C ASN A 141 -10.25 36.87 0.40
N ARG A 142 -11.00 36.35 1.38
CA ARG A 142 -11.15 36.89 2.75
C ARG A 142 -11.40 35.76 3.77
N GLY A 143 -10.33 35.36 4.48
CA GLY A 143 -10.36 35.02 5.92
C GLY A 143 -11.04 33.72 6.39
N SER A 144 -10.68 32.55 5.84
CA SER A 144 -11.21 31.26 6.34
C SER A 144 -10.13 30.19 6.65
N ASN A 145 -9.05 30.56 7.35
CA ASN A 145 -7.90 29.67 7.62
C ASN A 145 -7.82 29.04 9.03
N GLY A 146 -8.53 29.56 10.04
CA GLY A 146 -8.22 29.26 11.45
C GLY A 146 -8.38 27.81 11.93
N ILE A 147 -9.31 27.01 11.40
CA ILE A 147 -9.51 25.62 11.91
C ILE A 147 -8.44 24.66 11.40
N TRP A 148 -8.12 24.72 10.11
CA TRP A 148 -7.05 23.89 9.52
C TRP A 148 -5.69 24.23 10.13
N GLN A 149 -5.49 25.50 10.48
CA GLN A 149 -4.33 25.96 11.23
C GLN A 149 -4.28 25.31 12.62
N ARG A 150 -5.39 25.30 13.38
CA ARG A 150 -5.43 24.67 14.72
C ARG A 150 -5.28 23.15 14.74
N ILE A 151 -5.96 22.46 13.83
CA ILE A 151 -5.78 21.02 13.66
C ILE A 151 -4.33 20.73 13.26
N GLY A 152 -3.78 21.52 12.33
CA GLY A 152 -2.37 21.44 11.93
C GLY A 152 -1.43 21.61 13.12
N ILE A 153 -1.61 22.66 13.94
CA ILE A 153 -0.82 22.93 15.15
C ILE A 153 -0.91 21.77 16.15
N MET A 154 -2.12 21.24 16.38
CA MET A 154 -2.32 20.10 17.29
C MET A 154 -1.63 18.84 16.75
N MET A 155 -1.83 18.51 15.47
CA MET A 155 -1.24 17.32 14.84
C MET A 155 0.29 17.41 14.74
N GLU A 156 0.83 18.60 14.45
CA GLU A 156 2.28 18.85 14.45
C GLU A 156 2.85 18.60 15.85
N SER A 157 2.25 19.17 16.90
CA SER A 157 2.68 18.92 18.28
C SER A 157 2.63 17.43 18.65
N HIS A 158 1.54 16.73 18.30
CA HIS A 158 1.35 15.31 18.54
C HIS A 158 2.42 14.46 17.83
N ASN A 159 2.58 14.64 16.51
CA ASN A 159 3.53 13.89 15.68
C ASN A 159 4.97 14.13 16.13
N ASP A 160 5.32 15.38 16.42
CA ASP A 160 6.63 15.77 16.91
C ASP A 160 6.98 15.08 18.23
N PHE A 161 6.03 15.03 19.17
CA PHE A 161 6.24 14.32 20.44
C PHE A 161 6.34 12.81 20.20
N GLU A 162 5.43 12.24 19.40
CA GLU A 162 5.37 10.82 19.12
C GLU A 162 6.68 10.32 18.49
N GLU A 163 7.20 11.00 17.47
CA GLU A 163 8.47 10.66 16.84
C GLU A 163 9.64 10.71 17.82
N ARG A 164 9.70 11.78 18.65
CA ARG A 164 10.76 11.93 19.64
C ARG A 164 10.70 10.83 20.68
N ILE A 165 9.50 10.39 21.08
CA ILE A 165 9.38 9.39 22.13
C ILE A 165 9.57 7.96 21.62
N LYS A 166 9.08 7.64 20.42
CA LYS A 166 9.32 6.35 19.76
C LYS A 166 10.83 6.08 19.62
N LYS A 167 11.63 7.10 19.31
CA LYS A 167 13.12 7.00 19.24
C LYS A 167 13.79 6.63 20.58
N LYS A 168 13.13 6.80 21.72
CA LYS A 168 13.71 6.47 23.06
C LYS A 168 13.45 5.04 23.49
N TYR A 169 12.55 4.33 22.82
CA TYR A 169 12.15 2.97 23.16
C TYR A 169 12.43 2.01 21.99
N PRO A 170 12.62 0.71 22.25
CA PRO A 170 12.72 -0.27 21.19
C PRO A 170 11.51 -0.20 20.25
N SER A 171 11.73 -0.44 18.96
CA SER A 171 10.67 -0.56 17.97
C SER A 171 9.59 -1.52 18.47
N ASN A 172 8.33 -1.17 18.25
CA ASN A 172 7.16 -1.97 18.63
C ASN A 172 7.10 -2.34 20.13
N SER A 173 7.55 -1.46 21.02
CA SER A 173 7.39 -1.63 22.47
C SER A 173 6.47 -0.60 23.17
N LEU A 174 6.20 0.55 22.52
CA LEU A 174 5.52 1.69 23.14
C LEU A 174 4.02 1.72 22.84
N TYR A 175 3.20 1.55 23.88
CA TYR A 175 1.74 1.71 23.81
C TYR A 175 1.32 3.18 23.78
N TYR A 176 0.15 3.45 23.20
CA TYR A 176 -0.50 4.76 23.24
C TYR A 176 -1.92 4.64 23.79
N LEU A 177 -2.23 5.34 24.88
CA LEU A 177 -3.60 5.46 25.38
C LEU A 177 -4.17 6.80 24.91
N GLU A 178 -4.96 6.76 23.84
CA GLU A 178 -5.53 7.95 23.20
C GLU A 178 -6.71 8.51 23.99
N ILE A 179 -7.63 7.62 24.42
CA ILE A 179 -8.88 8.03 25.08
C ILE A 179 -9.10 7.20 26.35
N ALA A 180 -9.53 7.89 27.42
CA ALA A 180 -10.16 7.28 28.59
C ALA A 180 -11.40 8.11 29.01
N ALA A 181 -12.57 7.73 28.49
CA ALA A 181 -13.82 8.42 28.67
C ALA A 181 -14.71 7.75 29.73
N VAL A 182 -15.38 8.57 30.56
CA VAL A 182 -16.35 8.11 31.57
C VAL A 182 -17.63 8.90 31.42
N ARG A 183 -18.76 8.20 31.39
CA ARG A 183 -20.07 8.83 31.27
C ARG A 183 -20.26 9.88 32.37
N PRO A 184 -20.63 11.14 32.06
CA PRO A 184 -20.63 12.24 33.03
C PRO A 184 -21.42 11.96 34.31
N ASP A 185 -22.58 11.29 34.21
CA ASP A 185 -23.45 10.93 35.33
C ASP A 185 -22.86 9.83 36.25
N THR A 186 -21.79 9.17 35.83
CA THR A 186 -21.10 8.10 36.58
C THR A 186 -19.68 8.47 37.05
N GLN A 187 -19.26 9.72 36.82
CA GLN A 187 -17.98 10.20 37.33
C GLN A 187 -17.95 10.14 38.87
N GLY A 188 -16.76 9.88 39.42
CA GLY A 188 -16.59 9.71 40.88
C GLY A 188 -17.13 8.39 41.44
N MET A 189 -17.71 7.51 40.62
CA MET A 189 -18.18 6.18 41.04
C MET A 189 -17.13 5.07 40.88
N GLY A 190 -15.90 5.42 40.45
CA GLY A 190 -14.80 4.46 40.30
C GLY A 190 -14.61 3.90 38.88
N VAL A 191 -15.43 4.28 37.89
CA VAL A 191 -15.31 3.81 36.50
C VAL A 191 -13.92 4.09 35.91
N GLY A 192 -13.44 5.33 36.01
CA GLY A 192 -12.09 5.68 35.52
C GLY A 192 -10.98 4.90 36.24
N ARG A 193 -11.17 4.57 37.53
CA ARG A 193 -10.24 3.70 38.25
C ARG A 193 -10.21 2.30 37.65
N THR A 194 -11.37 1.73 37.35
CA THR A 194 -11.47 0.42 36.71
C THR A 194 -10.80 0.41 35.33
N ILE A 195 -11.03 1.45 34.51
CA ILE A 195 -10.37 1.60 33.21
C ILE A 195 -8.84 1.61 33.38
N MET A 196 -8.31 2.48 34.23
CA MET A 196 -6.85 2.58 34.39
C MET A 196 -6.21 1.36 35.05
N GLN A 197 -6.92 0.67 35.96
CA GLN A 197 -6.45 -0.59 36.52
C GLN A 197 -6.31 -1.66 35.45
N TRP A 198 -7.29 -1.75 34.54
CA TRP A 198 -7.22 -2.65 33.39
C TRP A 198 -6.09 -2.24 32.44
N VAL A 199 -5.96 -0.96 32.09
CA VAL A 199 -4.86 -0.47 31.24
C VAL A 199 -3.50 -0.86 31.83
N VAL A 200 -3.26 -0.57 33.11
CA VAL A 200 -1.98 -0.91 33.76
C VAL A 200 -1.74 -2.41 33.79
N GLN A 201 -2.79 -3.22 33.95
CA GLN A 201 -2.70 -4.67 33.90
C GLN A 201 -2.34 -5.16 32.49
N GLU A 202 -2.99 -4.63 31.46
CA GLU A 202 -2.75 -4.97 30.05
C GLU A 202 -1.34 -4.58 29.60
N LEU A 203 -0.88 -3.40 30.01
CA LEU A 203 0.48 -2.92 29.72
C LEU A 203 1.56 -3.80 30.35
N GLY A 204 1.31 -4.37 31.53
CA GLY A 204 2.35 -5.01 32.34
C GLY A 204 3.55 -4.10 32.54
N ASP A 205 4.71 -4.52 32.02
CA ASP A 205 5.97 -3.78 32.05
C ASP A 205 6.23 -2.90 30.82
N SER A 206 5.38 -2.97 29.79
CA SER A 206 5.56 -2.18 28.58
C SER A 206 5.34 -0.69 28.85
N PRO A 207 6.12 0.19 28.19
CA PRO A 207 5.94 1.62 28.29
C PRO A 207 4.65 2.06 27.59
N CYS A 208 4.04 3.13 28.08
CA CYS A 208 2.85 3.74 27.50
C CYS A 208 2.93 5.24 27.60
N TYR A 209 2.59 5.97 26.53
CA TYR A 209 2.41 7.42 26.60
C TYR A 209 0.93 7.81 26.47
N ILE A 210 0.62 9.00 26.97
CA ILE A 210 -0.69 9.66 26.85
C ILE A 210 -0.53 11.15 26.60
N GLU A 211 -1.58 11.72 26.02
CA GLU A 211 -1.83 13.15 25.98
C GLU A 211 -3.01 13.50 26.87
N CYS A 212 -2.82 14.50 27.71
CA CYS A 212 -3.87 15.02 28.57
C CYS A 212 -4.04 16.51 28.30
N THR A 213 -5.27 16.98 28.32
CA THR A 213 -5.67 18.35 27.95
C THR A 213 -6.15 19.19 29.15
N ASP A 214 -6.49 18.53 30.27
CA ASP A 214 -6.86 19.19 31.53
C ASP A 214 -5.82 18.87 32.61
N LYS A 215 -5.14 19.91 33.10
CA LYS A 215 -4.14 19.84 34.17
C LYS A 215 -4.63 19.10 35.42
N LYS A 216 -5.94 19.12 35.70
CA LYS A 216 -6.54 18.41 36.84
C LYS A 216 -6.43 16.89 36.74
N ASN A 217 -6.32 16.34 35.53
CA ASN A 217 -6.23 14.90 35.29
C ASN A 217 -4.81 14.36 35.46
N ILE A 218 -3.77 15.20 35.48
CA ILE A 218 -2.38 14.78 35.71
C ILE A 218 -2.25 13.98 37.01
N ALA A 219 -2.79 14.51 38.12
CA ALA A 219 -2.75 13.84 39.41
C ALA A 219 -3.53 12.51 39.44
N PHE A 220 -4.44 12.30 38.50
CA PHE A 220 -5.13 11.02 38.32
C PHE A 220 -4.21 10.00 37.65
N TYR A 221 -3.54 10.35 36.54
CA TYR A 221 -2.62 9.46 35.83
C TYR A 221 -1.34 9.15 36.61
N VAL A 222 -0.83 10.09 37.41
CA VAL A 222 0.34 9.87 38.30
C VAL A 222 0.13 8.69 39.25
N LYS A 223 -1.10 8.45 39.72
CA LYS A 223 -1.42 7.32 40.60
C LYS A 223 -1.22 5.96 39.94
N TYR A 224 -1.15 5.91 38.61
CA TYR A 224 -0.96 4.72 37.80
C TYR A 224 0.46 4.61 37.22
N GLY A 225 1.39 5.45 37.70
CA GLY A 225 2.80 5.41 37.32
C GLY A 225 3.16 6.25 36.10
N PHE A 226 2.26 7.10 35.62
CA PHE A 226 2.61 8.08 34.58
C PHE A 226 3.33 9.29 35.19
N GLU A 227 4.38 9.75 34.53
CA GLU A 227 5.09 10.99 34.84
C GLU A 227 4.87 12.03 33.74
N LEU A 228 4.72 13.30 34.11
CA LEU A 228 4.66 14.40 33.16
C LEU A 228 6.04 14.60 32.54
N VAL A 229 6.10 14.60 31.21
CA VAL A 229 7.36 14.69 30.45
C VAL A 229 7.47 16.04 29.74
N GLU A 230 6.36 16.55 29.20
CA GLU A 230 6.35 17.78 28.42
C GLU A 230 4.99 18.50 28.57
N GLU A 231 5.03 19.84 28.62
CA GLU A 231 3.85 20.70 28.48
C GLU A 231 4.02 21.50 27.17
N ALA A 232 3.10 21.35 26.22
CA ALA A 232 3.12 22.07 24.95
C ALA A 232 1.90 22.99 24.86
N GLU A 233 2.14 24.31 24.78
CA GLU A 233 1.08 25.29 24.54
C GLU A 233 0.75 25.35 23.05
N LEU A 234 -0.52 25.11 22.70
CA LEU A 234 -1.06 25.27 21.36
C LEU A 234 -1.62 26.69 21.23
N VAL A 235 -0.97 27.50 20.40
CA VAL A 235 -1.32 28.90 20.15
C VAL A 235 -1.63 29.07 18.66
N ASP A 236 -2.78 29.64 18.36
CA ASP A 236 -3.13 30.10 17.02
C ASP A 236 -2.88 31.60 16.96
N GLU A 237 -1.72 32.03 16.46
CA GLU A 237 -1.32 33.46 16.47
C GLU A 237 -2.25 34.35 15.62
N GLU A 238 -2.98 33.76 14.68
CA GLU A 238 -3.91 34.46 13.79
C GLU A 238 -5.31 34.64 14.39
N ASP A 239 -5.63 33.97 15.51
CA ASP A 239 -6.89 34.13 16.21
C ASP A 239 -6.71 34.44 17.71
N ALA A 240 -7.50 35.38 18.23
CA ALA A 240 -7.49 35.83 19.63
C ALA A 240 -8.05 34.80 20.64
N MET A 241 -8.04 33.50 20.32
CA MET A 241 -8.43 32.45 21.25
C MET A 241 -7.33 32.24 22.29
N PRO A 242 -7.69 32.04 23.58
CA PRO A 242 -6.71 31.68 24.58
C PRO A 242 -6.04 30.34 24.19
N PRO A 243 -4.74 30.18 24.46
CA PRO A 243 -4.05 28.92 24.18
C PRO A 243 -4.65 27.79 25.00
N THR A 244 -4.48 26.58 24.48
CA THR A 244 -4.71 25.34 25.23
C THR A 244 -3.39 24.61 25.41
N THR A 245 -3.29 23.71 26.37
CA THR A 245 -2.03 23.01 26.68
C THR A 245 -2.22 21.50 26.55
N LEU A 246 -1.30 20.83 25.86
CA LEU A 246 -1.13 19.40 25.89
C LEU A 246 -0.09 19.02 26.94
N PHE A 247 -0.47 18.11 27.83
CA PHE A 247 0.36 17.52 28.86
C PHE A 247 0.72 16.11 28.42
N TYR A 248 1.94 15.92 27.93
CA TYR A 248 2.44 14.62 27.51
C TYR A 248 2.98 13.87 28.72
N MET A 249 2.46 12.66 28.96
CA MET A 249 2.85 11.85 30.12
C MET A 249 3.25 10.44 29.69
N ILE A 250 4.19 9.83 30.42
CA ILE A 250 4.71 8.49 30.11
C ILE A 250 4.71 7.63 31.34
N ARG A 251 4.32 6.37 31.20
CA ARG A 251 4.53 5.31 32.18
C ARG A 251 5.65 4.40 31.68
N ASP A 252 6.72 4.27 32.47
CA ASP A 252 7.85 3.39 32.17
C ASP A 252 8.32 2.68 33.45
N THR A 253 8.00 1.39 33.56
CA THR A 253 8.31 0.60 34.77
C THR A 253 9.77 0.14 34.82
N SER A 254 10.53 0.23 33.73
CA SER A 254 11.96 -0.09 33.72
C SER A 254 12.78 0.88 34.58
N LYS A 255 12.35 2.15 34.64
CA LYS A 255 12.87 3.16 35.58
C LYS A 255 12.51 2.85 37.03
N LEU A 256 11.33 2.25 37.28
CA LEU A 256 10.85 1.87 38.61
C LEU A 256 11.56 0.61 39.16
N LYS A 257 12.02 -0.30 38.28
CA LYS A 257 12.74 -1.51 38.67
C LYS A 257 14.23 -1.28 39.01
N LYS A 258 14.86 -0.21 38.49
CA LYS A 258 16.26 0.16 38.84
C LYS A 258 16.46 0.53 40.33
N THR A 259 15.39 0.68 41.09
CA THR A 259 15.42 1.00 42.53
C THR A 259 15.18 -0.19 43.47
N SER A 260 15.27 -1.44 43.01
CA SER A 260 15.21 -2.62 43.90
C SER A 260 16.27 -3.67 43.56
N PRO A 261 16.92 -4.31 44.56
CA PRO A 261 18.08 -5.15 44.35
C PRO A 261 17.69 -6.49 43.71
N VAL A 262 18.48 -6.88 42.70
CA VAL A 262 18.33 -8.07 41.87
C VAL A 262 18.75 -9.33 42.65
N LEU A 263 17.97 -10.40 42.51
CA LEU A 263 18.37 -11.78 42.80
C LEU A 263 18.53 -12.52 41.47
N GLU A 264 19.73 -13.04 41.25
CA GLU A 264 20.14 -13.80 40.07
C GLU A 264 19.50 -15.20 40.02
N SER A 265 19.14 -15.65 38.82
CA SER A 265 19.19 -17.07 38.44
C SER A 265 19.30 -17.18 36.91
N VAL A 266 20.46 -17.56 36.38
CA VAL A 266 20.86 -18.88 35.84
C VAL A 266 20.33 -19.11 34.41
N ASP A 267 21.31 -19.12 33.50
CA ASP A 267 21.21 -19.45 32.08
C ASP A 267 20.81 -20.91 31.84
N ASP A 268 19.95 -21.14 30.85
CA ASP A 268 19.85 -22.42 30.13
C ASP A 268 19.91 -22.12 28.62
N GLU A 269 20.86 -22.78 27.94
CA GLU A 269 21.09 -22.73 26.50
C GLU A 269 19.87 -23.28 25.73
N VAL A 270 19.25 -22.43 24.90
CA VAL A 270 18.30 -22.86 23.87
C VAL A 270 18.84 -22.45 22.50
N VAL A 271 18.89 -23.43 21.61
CA VAL A 271 19.25 -23.31 20.20
C VAL A 271 18.46 -22.18 19.53
N ASN A 272 19.15 -21.16 19.02
CA ASN A 272 18.56 -20.04 18.29
C ASN A 272 17.97 -20.54 16.96
N LEU A 273 16.65 -20.61 16.87
CA LEU A 273 15.92 -20.50 15.61
C LEU A 273 16.07 -19.05 15.09
N PRO A 274 16.16 -18.82 13.77
CA PRO A 274 16.20 -17.46 13.24
C PRO A 274 14.96 -16.68 13.68
N ASP A 275 15.19 -15.44 14.11
CA ASP A 275 14.17 -14.52 14.58
C ASP A 275 13.34 -13.99 13.40
N PHE A 276 12.21 -14.64 13.15
CA PHE A 276 11.23 -14.29 12.12
C PHE A 276 10.49 -12.96 12.40
N SER A 277 10.80 -12.25 13.50
CA SER A 277 10.20 -10.93 13.82
C SER A 277 10.72 -9.76 12.97
N SER A 278 11.67 -10.02 12.07
CA SER A 278 12.27 -9.00 11.18
C SER A 278 11.56 -8.82 9.82
N ILE A 279 10.41 -9.47 9.59
CA ILE A 279 9.61 -9.27 8.37
C ILE A 279 8.55 -8.20 8.65
N GLN A 280 8.76 -7.00 8.10
CA GLN A 280 7.81 -5.89 8.21
C GLN A 280 6.66 -5.98 7.18
N SER A 281 5.44 -5.97 7.73
CA SER A 281 4.12 -5.58 7.14
C SER A 281 3.27 -6.63 6.40
N PRO A 282 2.12 -7.02 6.98
CA PRO A 282 0.91 -7.56 6.33
C PRO A 282 -0.04 -6.53 5.69
N ASP A 283 0.20 -5.21 5.84
CA ASP A 283 -0.72 -4.14 5.42
C ASP A 283 -0.96 -4.07 3.90
N GLU A 284 -0.03 -4.64 3.13
CA GLU A 284 -0.05 -4.59 1.68
C GLU A 284 -0.86 -5.74 1.04
N LEU A 285 -1.07 -6.85 1.78
CA LEU A 285 -1.85 -8.01 1.36
C LEU A 285 -3.38 -7.78 1.52
N ASP A 286 -3.75 -6.87 2.42
CA ASP A 286 -5.13 -6.42 2.64
C ASP A 286 -5.67 -5.59 1.48
N LEU A 287 -4.86 -4.67 0.93
CA LEU A 287 -5.18 -3.90 -0.28
C LEU A 287 -5.43 -4.82 -1.47
N LEU A 288 -4.65 -5.90 -1.59
CA LEU A 288 -4.84 -6.95 -2.56
C LEU A 288 -6.18 -7.65 -2.33
N CYS A 289 -6.44 -8.23 -1.16
CA CYS A 289 -7.71 -8.93 -0.88
C CYS A 289 -8.97 -8.07 -1.10
N LEU A 290 -8.91 -6.77 -0.79
CA LEU A 290 -10.00 -5.80 -1.03
C LEU A 290 -10.24 -5.49 -2.51
N GLN A 291 -9.20 -5.57 -3.35
CA GLN A 291 -9.32 -5.40 -4.81
C GLN A 291 -10.04 -6.58 -5.49
N PHE A 292 -10.08 -7.75 -4.85
CA PHE A 292 -10.57 -9.00 -5.42
C PHE A 292 -11.95 -9.44 -4.91
N GLU A 293 -12.67 -8.61 -4.13
CA GLU A 293 -14.01 -8.95 -3.65
C GLU A 293 -15.02 -9.05 -4.80
N ALA A 294 -15.31 -10.28 -5.24
CA ALA A 294 -16.45 -10.55 -6.10
C ALA A 294 -17.75 -10.54 -5.28
N PHE A 295 -18.78 -9.86 -5.79
CA PHE A 295 -20.11 -9.81 -5.19
C PHE A 295 -20.77 -11.19 -5.21
N SER A 296 -20.58 -12.01 -4.18
CA SER A 296 -21.42 -13.19 -3.86
C SER A 296 -21.60 -14.29 -4.93
N GLU A 297 -20.89 -14.22 -6.06
CA GLU A 297 -20.98 -15.20 -7.14
C GLU A 297 -19.98 -16.34 -6.91
N GLY A 298 -20.45 -17.59 -7.05
CA GLY A 298 -19.58 -18.76 -7.01
C GLY A 298 -18.74 -18.89 -8.28
N LEU A 299 -17.72 -19.75 -8.25
CA LEU A 299 -16.96 -20.08 -9.46
C LEU A 299 -17.91 -20.57 -10.58
N PRO A 300 -17.65 -20.18 -11.84
CA PRO A 300 -18.45 -20.60 -12.98
C PRO A 300 -18.33 -22.11 -13.20
N ASP A 301 -19.20 -22.66 -14.05
CA ASP A 301 -19.22 -24.10 -14.32
C ASP A 301 -17.92 -24.62 -14.97
N GLU A 302 -17.74 -25.95 -14.93
CA GLU A 302 -16.53 -26.59 -15.46
C GLU A 302 -16.41 -26.47 -16.99
N GLU A 303 -17.50 -26.17 -17.71
CA GLU A 303 -17.44 -25.95 -19.15
C GLU A 303 -16.77 -24.61 -19.47
N VAL A 304 -17.08 -23.56 -18.72
CA VAL A 304 -16.43 -22.25 -18.81
C VAL A 304 -14.96 -22.35 -18.41
N SER A 305 -14.66 -23.04 -17.31
CA SER A 305 -13.28 -23.24 -16.84
C SER A 305 -12.44 -23.99 -17.89
N GLN A 306 -13.00 -25.03 -18.52
CA GLN A 306 -12.31 -25.78 -19.56
C GLN A 306 -12.05 -24.94 -20.82
N LYS A 307 -13.02 -24.15 -21.28
CA LYS A 307 -12.83 -23.26 -22.45
C LYS A 307 -11.74 -22.22 -22.22
N LEU A 308 -11.70 -21.64 -21.02
CA LEU A 308 -10.64 -20.71 -20.62
C LEU A 308 -9.29 -21.42 -20.60
N MET A 309 -9.21 -22.64 -20.05
CA MET A 309 -7.95 -23.40 -20.01
C MET A 309 -7.46 -23.80 -21.41
N ASP A 310 -8.37 -24.22 -22.30
CA ASP A 310 -8.05 -24.54 -23.69
C ASP A 310 -7.50 -23.31 -24.44
N SER A 311 -8.08 -22.13 -24.15
CA SER A 311 -7.59 -20.86 -24.69
C SER A 311 -6.22 -20.49 -24.12
N PHE A 312 -6.03 -20.67 -22.81
CA PHE A 312 -4.77 -20.38 -22.13
C PHE A 312 -3.62 -21.23 -22.68
N THR A 313 -3.83 -22.54 -22.81
CA THR A 313 -2.83 -23.50 -23.32
C THR A 313 -2.49 -23.29 -24.80
N THR A 314 -3.41 -22.70 -25.57
CA THR A 314 -3.19 -22.42 -27.00
C THR A 314 -2.54 -21.06 -27.25
N ILE A 315 -3.06 -20.00 -26.64
CA ILE A 315 -2.66 -18.60 -26.92
C ILE A 315 -2.31 -17.79 -25.66
N GLY A 316 -2.97 -18.01 -24.53
CA GLY A 316 -2.80 -17.15 -23.34
C GLY A 316 -1.38 -17.16 -22.78
N TRP A 317 -0.75 -18.32 -22.65
CA TRP A 317 0.62 -18.41 -22.12
C TRP A 317 1.64 -17.64 -22.99
N GLN A 318 1.37 -17.47 -24.29
CA GLN A 318 2.27 -16.75 -25.20
C GLN A 318 2.35 -15.26 -24.89
N THR A 319 1.34 -14.70 -24.21
CA THR A 319 1.37 -13.29 -23.77
C THR A 319 2.18 -13.10 -22.49
N ILE A 320 2.47 -14.17 -21.75
CA ILE A 320 3.34 -14.14 -20.56
C ILE A 320 4.82 -14.05 -20.99
N THR A 321 5.19 -14.75 -22.05
CA THR A 321 6.60 -14.98 -22.39
C THR A 321 7.13 -14.14 -23.54
N GLY A 322 6.33 -13.23 -24.12
CA GLY A 322 6.72 -12.35 -25.24
C GLY A 322 7.15 -13.04 -26.55
N ARG A 323 7.46 -14.34 -26.51
CA ARG A 323 8.14 -15.14 -27.53
C ARG A 323 7.22 -16.24 -28.05
N ALA A 324 6.20 -15.85 -28.82
CA ALA A 324 5.30 -16.80 -29.45
C ALA A 324 6.07 -17.77 -30.36
N GLY A 325 5.84 -19.08 -30.20
CA GLY A 325 6.36 -20.11 -31.12
C GLY A 325 7.68 -20.79 -30.73
N HIS A 326 8.33 -20.39 -29.65
CA HIS A 326 9.46 -21.13 -29.06
C HIS A 326 9.00 -22.08 -27.94
N ASP A 327 9.75 -23.16 -27.72
CA ASP A 327 9.55 -24.04 -26.56
C ASP A 327 10.10 -23.31 -25.33
N THR A 328 9.22 -22.64 -24.58
CA THR A 328 9.59 -21.91 -23.38
C THR A 328 9.51 -22.83 -22.17
N MET A 329 10.34 -22.57 -21.16
CA MET A 329 10.28 -23.30 -19.88
C MET A 329 8.88 -23.22 -19.24
N PHE A 330 8.15 -22.12 -19.50
CA PHE A 330 6.76 -22.02 -19.09
C PHE A 330 5.89 -23.13 -19.70
N LYS A 331 6.01 -23.37 -21.01
CA LYS A 331 5.21 -24.39 -21.70
C LYS A 331 5.65 -25.82 -21.35
N SER A 332 6.96 -26.07 -21.28
CA SER A 332 7.50 -27.41 -21.07
C SER A 332 7.44 -27.89 -19.62
N ASP A 333 7.68 -26.99 -18.66
CA ASP A 333 7.91 -27.37 -17.27
C ASP A 333 6.90 -26.77 -16.29
N ILE A 334 6.33 -25.59 -16.54
CA ILE A 334 5.37 -24.93 -15.62
C ILE A 334 3.92 -25.29 -15.96
N LEU A 335 3.53 -25.24 -17.24
CA LEU A 335 2.16 -25.50 -17.69
C LEU A 335 1.65 -26.90 -17.29
N PRO A 336 2.45 -27.98 -17.36
CA PRO A 336 2.02 -29.30 -16.89
C PRO A 336 1.68 -29.35 -15.39
N LEU A 337 2.30 -28.49 -14.56
CA LEU A 337 2.02 -28.44 -13.12
C LEU A 337 0.58 -27.98 -12.81
N CYS A 338 -0.13 -27.41 -13.79
CA CYS A 338 -1.54 -27.03 -13.63
C CYS A 338 -2.48 -28.23 -13.49
N GLU A 339 -2.09 -29.42 -13.95
CA GLU A 339 -2.93 -30.62 -13.85
C GLU A 339 -3.08 -31.07 -12.39
N ASP A 340 -2.03 -30.92 -11.60
CA ASP A 340 -1.96 -31.39 -10.21
C ASP A 340 -2.20 -30.27 -9.18
N SER A 341 -2.22 -29.00 -9.59
CA SER A 341 -2.40 -27.84 -8.72
C SER A 341 -3.61 -26.99 -9.09
N ILE A 342 -4.63 -27.03 -8.23
CA ILE A 342 -5.81 -26.19 -8.36
C ILE A 342 -5.47 -24.70 -8.25
N CYS A 343 -4.47 -24.37 -7.42
CA CYS A 343 -3.98 -23.03 -7.17
C CYS A 343 -3.42 -22.42 -8.46
N LEU A 344 -2.47 -23.11 -9.10
CA LEU A 344 -1.87 -22.68 -10.37
C LEU A 344 -2.91 -22.69 -11.50
N LYS A 345 -3.78 -23.71 -11.57
CA LYS A 345 -4.88 -23.77 -12.56
C LYS A 345 -5.75 -22.51 -12.47
N HIS A 346 -6.19 -22.12 -11.27
CA HIS A 346 -7.03 -20.94 -11.09
C HIS A 346 -6.28 -19.64 -11.41
N ALA A 347 -4.99 -19.53 -11.13
CA ALA A 347 -4.18 -18.39 -11.55
C ALA A 347 -4.08 -18.28 -13.09
N CYS A 348 -3.92 -19.42 -13.80
CA CYS A 348 -3.97 -19.47 -15.27
C CYS A 348 -5.33 -19.05 -15.84
N LEU A 349 -6.43 -19.50 -15.22
CA LEU A 349 -7.78 -19.11 -15.62
C LEU A 349 -8.03 -17.62 -15.41
N ALA A 350 -7.61 -17.07 -14.26
CA ALA A 350 -7.69 -15.64 -13.98
C ALA A 350 -6.88 -14.83 -15.00
N TYR A 351 -5.67 -15.29 -15.33
CA TYR A 351 -4.84 -14.65 -16.35
C TYR A 351 -5.53 -14.65 -17.71
N GLN A 352 -6.03 -15.80 -18.18
CA GLN A 352 -6.72 -15.86 -19.46
C GLN A 352 -7.99 -15.00 -19.48
N ALA A 353 -8.76 -15.00 -18.39
CA ALA A 353 -9.94 -14.17 -18.26
C ALA A 353 -9.61 -12.68 -18.36
N SER A 354 -8.45 -12.25 -17.83
CA SER A 354 -7.99 -10.86 -17.90
C SER A 354 -7.61 -10.37 -19.30
N LEU A 355 -7.40 -11.28 -20.27
CA LEU A 355 -6.99 -10.93 -21.63
C LEU A 355 -8.16 -10.55 -22.54
N ASP A 356 -9.39 -10.91 -22.20
CA ASP A 356 -10.57 -10.70 -23.04
C ASP A 356 -11.66 -9.93 -22.28
N VAL A 357 -12.23 -8.92 -22.92
CA VAL A 357 -13.28 -8.06 -22.34
C VAL A 357 -14.51 -8.88 -21.99
N ASP A 358 -14.87 -9.86 -22.81
CA ASP A 358 -16.06 -10.69 -22.57
C ASP A 358 -15.91 -11.56 -21.31
N THR A 359 -14.69 -12.00 -20.97
CA THR A 359 -14.41 -12.85 -19.80
C THR A 359 -13.80 -12.12 -18.63
N SER A 360 -13.49 -10.83 -18.77
CA SER A 360 -12.80 -10.01 -17.77
C SER A 360 -13.47 -10.01 -16.40
N HIS A 361 -14.82 -10.10 -16.37
CA HIS A 361 -15.62 -10.20 -15.16
C HIS A 361 -15.36 -11.47 -14.34
N LEU A 362 -14.80 -12.53 -14.94
CA LEU A 362 -14.43 -13.78 -14.26
C LEU A 362 -13.06 -13.71 -13.58
N THR A 363 -12.22 -12.73 -13.95
CA THR A 363 -10.89 -12.52 -13.38
C THR A 363 -10.91 -12.45 -11.85
N PRO A 364 -11.73 -11.58 -11.20
CA PRO A 364 -11.74 -11.50 -9.73
C PRO A 364 -12.17 -12.81 -9.05
N LEU A 365 -13.10 -13.57 -9.65
CA LEU A 365 -13.56 -14.86 -9.10
C LEU A 365 -12.43 -15.90 -9.05
N TYR A 366 -11.73 -16.09 -10.16
CA TYR A 366 -10.61 -17.03 -10.21
C TYR A 366 -9.40 -16.53 -9.44
N MET A 367 -9.16 -15.21 -9.42
CA MET A 367 -8.08 -14.59 -8.67
C MET A 367 -8.27 -14.77 -7.15
N GLN A 368 -9.47 -14.54 -6.63
CA GLN A 368 -9.80 -14.77 -5.22
C GLN A 368 -9.59 -16.24 -4.84
N SER A 369 -10.02 -17.16 -5.70
CA SER A 369 -9.81 -18.60 -5.46
C SER A 369 -8.33 -18.98 -5.49
N ALA A 370 -7.57 -18.47 -6.46
CA ALA A 370 -6.14 -18.72 -6.56
C ALA A 370 -5.39 -18.17 -5.35
N LEU A 371 -5.67 -16.94 -4.92
CA LEU A 371 -5.07 -16.32 -3.73
C LEU A 371 -5.38 -17.09 -2.45
N SER A 372 -6.63 -17.49 -2.23
CA SER A 372 -7.00 -18.23 -1.03
C SER A 372 -6.26 -19.58 -0.95
N ASN A 373 -6.14 -20.30 -2.07
CA ASN A 373 -5.37 -21.55 -2.10
C ASN A 373 -3.86 -21.29 -1.97
N TYR A 374 -3.35 -20.23 -2.59
CA TYR A 374 -1.94 -19.84 -2.51
C TYR A 374 -1.51 -19.54 -1.07
N LEU A 375 -2.33 -18.80 -0.30
CA LEU A 375 -2.05 -18.53 1.11
C LEU A 375 -2.02 -19.82 1.94
N ASN A 376 -2.93 -20.76 1.68
CA ASN A 376 -2.89 -22.08 2.32
C ASN A 376 -1.62 -22.88 1.95
N ASP A 377 -1.17 -22.79 0.69
CA ASP A 377 0.06 -23.44 0.24
C ASP A 377 1.30 -22.83 0.91
N LEU A 378 1.31 -21.52 1.17
CA LEU A 378 2.39 -20.85 1.90
C LEU A 378 2.48 -21.26 3.36
N GLU A 379 1.35 -21.51 4.02
CA GLU A 379 1.31 -22.00 5.41
C GLU A 379 1.77 -23.47 5.53
N ASN A 380 1.72 -24.23 4.43
CA ASN A 380 2.12 -25.63 4.40
C ASN A 380 3.60 -25.78 4.00
N PRO A 381 4.49 -26.23 4.90
CA PRO A 381 5.92 -26.35 4.60
C PRO A 381 6.25 -27.24 3.40
N SER A 382 5.44 -28.26 3.13
CA SER A 382 5.66 -29.16 2.00
C SER A 382 5.28 -28.55 0.65
N MET A 383 4.32 -27.63 0.63
CA MET A 383 3.89 -26.90 -0.56
C MET A 383 4.76 -25.67 -0.79
N LEU A 384 5.15 -24.96 0.27
CA LEU A 384 6.07 -23.82 0.22
C LEU A 384 7.38 -24.15 -0.53
N CYS A 385 7.90 -25.36 -0.37
CA CYS A 385 9.14 -25.79 -1.02
C CYS A 385 9.00 -26.13 -2.52
N GLN A 386 7.80 -26.15 -3.09
CA GLN A 386 7.55 -26.57 -4.47
C GLN A 386 7.61 -25.42 -5.48
N ASP A 387 8.06 -25.71 -6.70
CA ASP A 387 8.11 -24.73 -7.79
C ASP A 387 6.72 -24.28 -8.25
N VAL A 388 5.69 -25.12 -8.06
CA VAL A 388 4.29 -24.77 -8.38
C VAL A 388 3.80 -23.57 -7.56
N THR A 389 4.21 -23.48 -6.30
CA THR A 389 3.88 -22.36 -5.41
C THR A 389 4.55 -21.09 -5.90
N LEU A 390 5.85 -21.14 -6.21
CA LEU A 390 6.59 -20.00 -6.73
C LEU A 390 6.04 -19.53 -8.10
N ALA A 391 5.72 -20.46 -8.99
CA ALA A 391 5.10 -20.17 -10.28
C ALA A 391 3.72 -19.51 -10.13
N THR A 392 2.92 -19.98 -9.17
CA THR A 392 1.60 -19.40 -8.89
C THR A 392 1.74 -17.96 -8.44
N GLY A 393 2.65 -17.65 -7.51
CA GLY A 393 2.86 -16.26 -7.07
C GLY A 393 3.31 -15.33 -8.22
N VAL A 394 4.22 -15.78 -9.09
CA VAL A 394 4.66 -14.99 -10.28
C VAL A 394 3.47 -14.72 -11.21
N LEU A 395 2.61 -15.72 -11.42
CA LEU A 395 1.44 -15.58 -12.26
C LEU A 395 0.40 -14.64 -11.62
N LEU A 396 0.20 -14.70 -10.31
CA LEU A 396 -0.68 -13.79 -9.57
C LEU A 396 -0.22 -12.32 -9.74
N CYS A 397 1.08 -12.03 -9.67
CA CYS A 397 1.60 -10.69 -10.00
C CYS A 397 1.19 -10.27 -11.42
N SER A 398 1.31 -11.18 -12.38
CA SER A 398 0.99 -10.92 -13.79
C SER A 398 -0.52 -10.69 -14.02
N VAL A 399 -1.38 -11.41 -13.30
CA VAL A 399 -2.84 -11.18 -13.32
C VAL A 399 -3.18 -9.81 -12.76
N SER A 400 -2.56 -9.45 -11.62
CA SER A 400 -2.76 -8.14 -10.99
C SER A 400 -2.34 -7.00 -11.92
N ILE A 401 -1.19 -7.13 -12.59
CA ILE A 401 -0.70 -6.17 -13.58
C ILE A 401 -1.71 -5.98 -14.72
N ASN A 402 -2.18 -7.07 -15.34
CA ASN A 402 -3.15 -6.99 -16.43
C ASN A 402 -4.47 -6.33 -16.02
N SER A 403 -4.83 -6.45 -14.75
CA SER A 403 -6.11 -5.98 -14.19
C SER A 403 -5.99 -4.60 -13.51
N LEU A 404 -4.84 -3.95 -13.60
CA LEU A 404 -4.53 -2.65 -12.97
C LEU A 404 -4.70 -2.64 -11.45
N TYR A 405 -4.50 -3.79 -10.82
CA TYR A 405 -4.47 -3.94 -9.38
C TYR A 405 -3.09 -3.55 -8.82
N ILE A 406 -3.06 -3.28 -7.53
CA ILE A 406 -1.79 -3.13 -6.79
C ILE A 406 -1.15 -4.52 -6.77
N TRP A 407 0.13 -4.63 -7.06
CA TRP A 407 0.78 -5.92 -7.30
C TRP A 407 2.18 -6.03 -6.70
N SER A 408 2.88 -4.91 -6.48
CA SER A 408 4.22 -4.90 -5.92
C SER A 408 4.34 -5.51 -4.50
N PRO A 409 3.26 -5.59 -3.69
CA PRO A 409 3.27 -6.39 -2.46
C PRO A 409 3.32 -7.90 -2.65
N LEU A 410 2.65 -8.43 -3.69
CA LEU A 410 2.76 -9.86 -4.05
C LEU A 410 4.21 -10.21 -4.36
N LEU A 411 4.93 -9.29 -5.01
CA LEU A 411 6.34 -9.43 -5.31
C LEU A 411 7.20 -9.48 -4.04
N LYS A 412 6.89 -8.67 -3.03
CA LYS A 412 7.54 -8.74 -1.71
C LYS A 412 7.28 -10.08 -1.01
N GLY A 413 6.06 -10.59 -1.10
CA GLY A 413 5.72 -11.95 -0.64
C GLY A 413 6.54 -13.03 -1.35
N LEU A 414 6.65 -12.96 -2.68
CA LEU A 414 7.49 -13.86 -3.49
C LEU A 414 8.96 -13.83 -3.09
N HIS A 415 9.50 -12.65 -2.77
CA HIS A 415 10.85 -12.54 -2.24
C HIS A 415 11.00 -13.29 -0.91
N GLY A 416 10.01 -13.20 -0.01
CA GLY A 416 9.97 -14.01 1.21
C GLY A 416 9.97 -15.52 0.93
N VAL A 417 9.25 -15.98 -0.10
CA VAL A 417 9.27 -17.39 -0.54
C VAL A 417 10.66 -17.79 -1.04
N LEU A 418 11.30 -16.96 -1.86
CA LEU A 418 12.65 -17.20 -2.35
C LEU A 418 13.68 -17.28 -1.21
N GLN A 419 13.54 -16.43 -0.18
CA GLN A 419 14.36 -16.46 1.02
C GLN A 419 14.13 -17.73 1.84
N ALA A 420 12.88 -18.08 2.11
CA ALA A 420 12.51 -19.27 2.88
C ALA A 420 12.98 -20.58 2.22
N ARG A 421 13.07 -20.61 0.89
CA ARG A 421 13.58 -21.74 0.11
C ARG A 421 15.10 -21.69 -0.12
N GLU A 422 15.80 -20.69 0.41
CA GLU A 422 17.24 -20.46 0.23
C GLU A 422 17.67 -20.30 -1.25
N LEU A 423 16.76 -19.89 -2.13
CA LEU A 423 16.98 -19.81 -3.58
C LEU A 423 17.63 -18.52 -4.07
N LEU A 424 17.92 -17.55 -3.20
CA LEU A 424 18.57 -16.31 -3.64
C LEU A 424 20.08 -16.50 -3.88
N ASN A 425 20.72 -17.31 -3.03
CA ASN A 425 22.18 -17.49 -3.03
C ASN A 425 22.64 -18.87 -3.52
N ASP A 426 21.72 -19.75 -3.91
CA ASP A 426 22.07 -21.11 -4.34
C ASP A 426 22.68 -21.09 -5.77
N PRO A 427 23.94 -21.54 -5.94
CA PRO A 427 24.60 -21.61 -7.25
C PRO A 427 24.20 -22.86 -8.06
N GLN A 428 23.46 -23.81 -7.49
CA GLN A 428 23.02 -25.07 -8.12
C GLN A 428 21.49 -25.14 -8.23
N ARG A 429 20.83 -23.98 -8.35
CA ARG A 429 19.38 -23.91 -8.39
C ARG A 429 18.77 -24.73 -9.52
N PRO A 430 17.63 -25.38 -9.28
CA PRO A 430 16.87 -26.06 -10.32
C PRO A 430 16.55 -25.10 -11.49
N PRO A 431 16.52 -25.58 -12.74
CA PRO A 431 16.25 -24.73 -13.91
C PRO A 431 14.96 -23.92 -13.81
N VAL A 432 13.87 -24.53 -13.35
CA VAL A 432 12.56 -23.88 -13.15
C VAL A 432 12.64 -22.79 -12.08
N ALA A 433 13.24 -23.09 -10.92
CA ALA A 433 13.46 -22.11 -9.87
C ALA A 433 14.32 -20.94 -10.33
N ASN A 434 15.34 -21.18 -11.16
CA ASN A 434 16.16 -20.11 -11.73
C ASN A 434 15.37 -19.25 -12.72
N HIS A 435 14.54 -19.85 -13.59
CA HIS A 435 13.66 -19.11 -14.50
C HIS A 435 12.64 -18.25 -13.74
N LEU A 436 12.04 -18.79 -12.69
CA LEU A 436 11.12 -18.04 -11.82
C LEU A 436 11.81 -16.92 -11.05
N LEU A 437 13.07 -17.11 -10.58
CA LEU A 437 13.85 -16.00 -10.02
C LEU A 437 14.05 -14.89 -11.05
N GLU A 438 14.44 -15.24 -12.29
CA GLU A 438 14.62 -14.26 -13.36
C GLU A 438 13.31 -13.49 -13.62
N ALA A 439 12.16 -14.17 -13.61
CA ALA A 439 10.83 -13.55 -13.70
C ALA A 439 10.57 -12.54 -12.58
N VAL A 440 10.82 -12.94 -11.34
CA VAL A 440 10.68 -12.06 -10.15
C VAL A 440 11.64 -10.88 -10.26
N GLY A 441 12.87 -11.11 -10.72
CA GLY A 441 13.86 -10.06 -10.94
C GLY A 441 13.42 -9.03 -11.97
N LEU A 442 12.82 -9.44 -13.08
CA LEU A 442 12.28 -8.53 -14.10
C LEU A 442 11.17 -7.64 -13.55
N LEU A 443 10.21 -8.25 -12.85
CA LEU A 443 9.12 -7.52 -12.19
C LEU A 443 9.67 -6.53 -11.15
N ASP A 444 10.77 -6.88 -10.47
CA ASP A 444 11.37 -6.01 -9.47
C ASP A 444 12.08 -4.77 -10.04
N ILE A 445 12.33 -4.69 -11.36
CA ILE A 445 12.96 -3.51 -11.96
C ILE A 445 12.04 -2.28 -11.81
N PRO A 446 12.44 -1.25 -11.04
CA PRO A 446 11.53 -0.18 -10.66
C PRO A 446 11.18 0.74 -11.83
N PHE A 447 12.06 0.84 -12.84
CA PHE A 447 11.94 1.78 -13.95
C PHE A 447 10.87 1.40 -14.99
N PHE A 448 10.26 0.22 -14.85
CA PHE A 448 9.12 -0.17 -15.68
C PHE A 448 7.78 0.04 -14.98
N THR A 449 7.74 0.55 -13.74
CA THR A 449 6.51 0.66 -12.96
C THR A 449 6.23 2.09 -12.53
N LEU A 450 5.07 2.63 -12.91
CA LEU A 450 4.58 3.92 -12.43
C LEU A 450 3.82 3.74 -11.11
N ASN A 451 3.98 4.72 -10.22
CA ASN A 451 3.36 4.74 -8.89
C ASN A 451 3.62 3.47 -8.06
N ARG A 452 4.83 2.90 -8.18
CA ARG A 452 5.20 1.71 -7.41
C ARG A 452 5.10 1.99 -5.91
N ILE A 453 4.35 1.17 -5.18
CA ILE A 453 4.02 1.39 -3.75
C ILE A 453 5.09 0.76 -2.84
N THR A 454 5.66 -0.38 -3.24
CA THR A 454 6.76 -1.00 -2.48
C THR A 454 8.13 -0.62 -3.05
N PRO A 455 9.15 -0.42 -2.18
CA PRO A 455 10.53 -0.24 -2.64
C PRO A 455 11.00 -1.40 -3.53
N SER A 456 11.92 -1.12 -4.45
CA SER A 456 12.65 -2.16 -5.18
C SER A 456 13.43 -3.05 -4.20
N LEU A 457 13.41 -4.36 -4.43
CA LEU A 457 14.17 -5.34 -3.64
C LEU A 457 15.56 -5.62 -4.26
N GLU A 458 15.87 -4.97 -5.38
CA GLU A 458 17.10 -5.10 -6.15
C GLU A 458 17.43 -6.54 -6.56
N ILE A 459 16.41 -7.37 -6.80
CA ILE A 459 16.56 -8.81 -7.08
C ILE A 459 17.37 -9.02 -8.37
N TRP A 460 17.06 -8.26 -9.42
CA TRP A 460 17.79 -8.35 -10.69
C TRP A 460 19.28 -8.01 -10.50
N LYS A 461 19.57 -6.85 -9.89
CA LYS A 461 20.93 -6.36 -9.65
C LYS A 461 21.75 -7.34 -8.79
N SER A 462 21.12 -7.89 -7.75
CA SER A 462 21.80 -8.71 -6.73
C SER A 462 22.00 -10.17 -7.14
N TYR A 463 21.04 -10.76 -7.85
CA TYR A 463 21.01 -12.22 -8.04
C TYR A 463 21.05 -12.66 -9.51
N VAL A 464 20.55 -11.85 -10.44
CA VAL A 464 20.52 -12.20 -11.88
C VAL A 464 21.73 -11.64 -12.63
N GLN A 465 21.92 -10.31 -12.55
CA GLN A 465 22.97 -9.59 -13.26
C GLN A 465 24.39 -10.15 -13.06
N PRO A 466 24.83 -10.58 -11.86
CA PRO A 466 26.18 -11.12 -11.66
C PRO A 466 26.49 -12.39 -12.46
N HIS A 467 25.46 -13.09 -12.93
CA HIS A 467 25.60 -14.39 -13.60
C HIS A 467 25.23 -14.32 -15.09
N LYS A 468 24.51 -13.29 -15.52
CA LYS A 468 23.90 -13.19 -16.86
C LYS A 468 24.32 -11.89 -17.55
N HIS A 469 25.19 -12.02 -18.56
CA HIS A 469 25.79 -10.85 -19.25
C HIS A 469 25.54 -10.82 -20.76
N SER A 470 25.10 -11.93 -21.35
CA SER A 470 24.91 -12.07 -22.80
C SER A 470 23.84 -13.12 -23.09
N GLY A 471 23.28 -13.08 -24.29
CA GLY A 471 22.13 -13.88 -24.67
C GLY A 471 20.81 -13.15 -24.40
N VAL A 472 19.73 -13.75 -24.86
CA VAL A 472 18.38 -13.19 -24.76
C VAL A 472 17.67 -13.79 -23.54
N GLU A 473 17.20 -12.92 -22.65
CA GLU A 473 16.37 -13.32 -21.51
C GLU A 473 15.03 -13.88 -22.03
N GLN A 474 14.55 -14.97 -21.43
CA GLN A 474 13.50 -15.80 -22.01
C GLN A 474 12.09 -15.20 -21.91
N ILE A 475 11.80 -14.46 -20.85
CA ILE A 475 10.46 -13.91 -20.58
C ILE A 475 10.25 -12.62 -21.35
N SER A 476 11.24 -11.75 -21.30
CA SER A 476 11.20 -10.43 -21.90
C SER A 476 11.58 -10.43 -23.38
N GLY A 477 12.38 -11.40 -23.81
CA GLY A 477 12.99 -11.39 -25.13
C GLY A 477 14.00 -10.25 -25.33
N ILE A 478 14.44 -9.58 -24.25
CA ILE A 478 15.45 -8.52 -24.28
C ILE A 478 16.83 -9.14 -23.96
N PRO A 479 17.94 -8.67 -24.57
CA PRO A 479 19.27 -9.17 -24.27
C PRO A 479 19.65 -8.84 -22.83
N TYR A 480 20.28 -9.79 -22.11
CA TYR A 480 20.74 -9.56 -20.74
C TYR A 480 21.68 -8.35 -20.66
N SER A 481 22.53 -8.14 -21.67
CA SER A 481 23.42 -6.97 -21.71
C SER A 481 22.66 -5.63 -21.73
N LEU A 482 21.48 -5.57 -22.37
CA LEU A 482 20.64 -4.38 -22.38
C LEU A 482 19.80 -4.28 -21.11
N MET A 483 19.20 -5.39 -20.66
CA MET A 483 18.38 -5.41 -19.46
C MET A 483 19.18 -5.02 -18.22
N ASN A 484 20.44 -5.46 -18.12
CA ASN A 484 21.34 -5.04 -17.05
C ASN A 484 21.56 -3.52 -17.02
N LEU A 485 21.61 -2.84 -18.17
CA LEU A 485 21.68 -1.38 -18.23
C LEU A 485 20.36 -0.76 -17.76
N LEU A 486 19.23 -1.26 -18.27
CA LEU A 486 17.88 -0.78 -17.91
C LEU A 486 17.53 -1.03 -16.43
N ALA A 487 18.14 -2.01 -15.79
CA ALA A 487 18.00 -2.24 -14.35
C ALA A 487 18.81 -1.24 -13.50
N ASN A 488 19.76 -0.50 -14.08
CA ASN A 488 20.66 0.43 -13.38
C ASN A 488 20.52 1.88 -13.90
N MET A 489 19.28 2.31 -14.18
CA MET A 489 18.97 3.65 -14.72
C MET A 489 19.31 4.81 -13.79
N ASP A 490 19.57 4.52 -12.52
CA ASP A 490 20.02 5.42 -11.48
C ASP A 490 21.54 5.72 -11.53
N SER A 491 22.30 5.00 -12.37
CA SER A 491 23.74 5.25 -12.53
C SER A 491 24.03 6.57 -13.25
N THR A 492 25.07 7.29 -12.82
CA THR A 492 25.51 8.56 -13.44
C THR A 492 26.08 8.40 -14.85
N THR A 493 26.51 7.19 -15.23
CA THR A 493 27.08 6.88 -16.56
C THR A 493 26.07 6.28 -17.53
N ILE A 494 24.84 6.01 -17.10
CA ILE A 494 23.90 5.16 -17.84
C ILE A 494 23.62 5.65 -19.26
N GLU A 495 23.46 6.96 -19.45
CA GLU A 495 23.20 7.52 -20.79
C GLU A 495 24.35 7.20 -21.75
N GLN A 496 25.59 7.27 -21.28
CA GLN A 496 26.76 6.92 -22.08
C GLN A 496 26.83 5.41 -22.34
N ASP A 497 26.53 4.59 -21.33
CA ASP A 497 26.58 3.14 -21.44
C ASP A 497 25.53 2.62 -22.44
N LEU A 498 24.31 3.18 -22.43
CA LEU A 498 23.25 2.88 -23.41
C LEU A 498 23.59 3.38 -24.83
N LEU A 499 24.31 4.50 -24.95
CA LEU A 499 24.80 4.99 -26.24
C LEU A 499 25.87 4.07 -26.83
N GLN A 500 26.70 3.47 -25.98
CA GLN A 500 27.80 2.58 -26.34
C GLN A 500 27.42 1.10 -26.41
N TRP A 501 26.18 0.75 -26.02
CA TRP A 501 25.72 -0.64 -26.06
C TRP A 501 25.87 -1.22 -27.49
N PRO A 502 26.62 -2.33 -27.65
CA PRO A 502 27.04 -2.82 -28.96
C PRO A 502 25.94 -3.53 -29.76
N GLY A 503 24.80 -3.83 -29.12
CA GLY A 503 23.80 -4.74 -29.66
C GLY A 503 24.12 -6.21 -29.41
N GLU A 504 23.10 -7.06 -29.60
CA GLU A 504 23.26 -8.52 -29.65
C GLU A 504 22.61 -9.05 -30.94
N LEU A 505 22.89 -10.31 -31.29
CA LEU A 505 22.23 -10.98 -32.41
C LEU A 505 20.96 -11.67 -31.90
N GLY A 506 19.82 -11.29 -32.48
CA GLY A 506 18.54 -11.97 -32.26
C GLY A 506 18.25 -13.02 -33.31
N ASP A 507 17.31 -13.90 -32.99
CA ASP A 507 16.81 -14.92 -33.91
C ASP A 507 15.88 -14.29 -34.97
N GLU A 508 15.32 -13.11 -34.68
CA GLU A 508 14.31 -12.45 -35.49
C GLU A 508 14.66 -10.97 -35.78
N PHE A 509 14.32 -10.49 -36.98
CA PHE A 509 14.53 -9.08 -37.35
C PHE A 509 13.74 -8.10 -36.49
N ALA A 510 12.54 -8.48 -36.04
CA ALA A 510 11.69 -7.63 -35.20
C ALA A 510 12.33 -7.35 -33.83
N GLN A 511 13.06 -8.33 -33.27
CA GLN A 511 13.73 -8.21 -31.98
C GLN A 511 14.79 -7.10 -31.98
N ILE A 512 15.56 -6.97 -33.07
CA ILE A 512 16.57 -5.90 -33.18
C ILE A 512 15.93 -4.52 -33.07
N HIS A 513 14.78 -4.31 -33.73
CA HIS A 513 14.05 -3.05 -33.64
C HIS A 513 13.43 -2.83 -32.25
N LEU A 514 12.95 -3.89 -31.61
CA LEU A 514 12.48 -3.84 -30.22
C LEU A 514 13.60 -3.39 -29.28
N TRP A 515 14.76 -4.02 -29.35
CA TRP A 515 15.90 -3.71 -28.50
C TRP A 515 16.42 -2.29 -28.73
N GLU A 516 16.45 -1.82 -29.97
CA GLU A 516 16.77 -0.43 -30.27
C GLU A 516 15.73 0.55 -29.70
N ALA A 517 14.44 0.20 -29.75
CA ALA A 517 13.39 1.03 -29.12
C ALA A 517 13.60 1.10 -27.59
N PHE A 518 13.88 -0.02 -26.93
CA PHE A 518 14.18 -0.06 -25.49
C PHE A 518 15.42 0.73 -25.12
N ARG A 519 16.51 0.59 -25.88
CA ARG A 519 17.75 1.34 -25.65
C ARG A 519 17.54 2.84 -25.77
N LEU A 520 16.88 3.28 -26.83
CA LEU A 520 16.60 4.70 -27.07
C LEU A 520 15.64 5.28 -26.03
N ALA A 521 14.62 4.51 -25.63
CA ALA A 521 13.72 4.86 -24.54
C ALA A 521 14.45 4.92 -23.20
N GLY A 522 15.37 4.00 -22.93
CA GLY A 522 16.27 4.04 -21.78
C GLY A 522 17.04 5.37 -21.73
N ILE A 523 17.69 5.76 -22.84
CA ILE A 523 18.42 7.04 -22.90
C ILE A 523 17.48 8.21 -22.53
N LEU A 524 16.28 8.27 -23.12
CA LEU A 524 15.31 9.31 -22.79
C LEU A 524 14.87 9.27 -21.32
N HIS A 525 14.60 8.09 -20.78
CA HIS A 525 14.17 7.90 -19.40
C HIS A 525 15.27 8.30 -18.40
N SER A 526 16.54 7.99 -18.65
CA SER A 526 17.65 8.44 -17.79
C SER A 526 17.71 9.96 -17.65
N ARG A 527 17.36 10.70 -18.72
CA ARG A 527 17.32 12.16 -18.66
C ARG A 527 16.13 12.68 -17.84
N CYS A 528 14.99 11.98 -17.85
CA CYS A 528 13.88 12.26 -16.94
C CYS A 528 14.25 12.00 -15.47
N LEU A 529 15.16 11.07 -15.19
CA LEU A 529 15.58 10.73 -13.82
C LEU A 529 16.71 11.63 -13.30
N ALA A 530 17.49 12.27 -14.18
CA ALA A 530 18.60 13.13 -13.78
C ALA A 530 18.08 14.42 -13.08
N ASP A 531 18.42 14.56 -11.79
CA ASP A 531 18.03 15.69 -10.95
C ASP A 531 18.65 17.03 -11.41
N HIS A 532 17.96 18.15 -11.16
CA HIS A 532 18.29 19.49 -11.68
C HIS A 532 19.54 20.15 -11.08
N HIS A 533 20.32 19.43 -10.29
CA HIS A 533 21.60 19.92 -9.81
C HIS A 533 22.64 19.83 -10.94
N GLN A 534 22.68 20.88 -11.76
CA GLN A 534 23.83 21.22 -12.59
C GLN A 534 25.05 21.42 -11.68
N ASP A 535 25.71 20.33 -11.28
CA ASP A 535 27.11 20.39 -10.93
C ASP A 535 27.88 20.66 -12.22
N GLN A 536 28.49 21.85 -12.30
CA GLN A 536 29.20 22.41 -13.45
C GLN A 536 30.49 21.66 -13.83
N THR A 537 30.61 20.38 -13.49
CA THR A 537 31.82 19.58 -13.63
C THR A 537 31.65 18.33 -14.50
N THR A 538 30.47 18.08 -15.10
CA THR A 538 30.28 16.93 -15.98
C THR A 538 30.86 17.18 -17.39
N PRO A 539 31.54 16.19 -18.02
CA PRO A 539 32.10 16.32 -19.36
C PRO A 539 31.04 16.69 -20.40
N GLN A 540 31.44 17.40 -21.46
CA GLN A 540 30.56 17.78 -22.57
C GLN A 540 29.78 16.57 -23.11
N ARG A 541 28.48 16.49 -22.78
CA ARG A 541 27.56 15.49 -23.33
C ARG A 541 27.52 15.65 -24.84
N VAL A 542 27.74 14.57 -25.58
CA VAL A 542 27.39 14.49 -27.00
C VAL A 542 25.86 14.47 -27.08
N ASN A 543 25.26 15.67 -27.02
CA ASN A 543 23.81 15.83 -26.90
C ASN A 543 23.11 15.49 -28.22
N ASN A 544 22.77 14.22 -28.42
CA ASN A 544 21.68 13.89 -29.34
C ASN A 544 20.41 14.57 -28.81
N SER A 545 19.77 15.40 -29.65
CA SER A 545 18.51 16.08 -29.31
C SER A 545 17.47 15.05 -28.87
N THR A 546 16.75 15.34 -27.77
CA THR A 546 15.62 14.55 -27.28
C THR A 546 14.61 14.28 -28.40
N GLU A 547 14.35 15.28 -29.26
CA GLU A 547 13.49 15.14 -30.43
C GLU A 547 13.98 14.05 -31.40
N ILE A 548 15.28 14.02 -31.71
CA ILE A 548 15.88 13.02 -32.61
C ILE A 548 15.76 11.62 -32.01
N LEU A 549 16.06 11.47 -30.71
CA LEU A 549 15.96 10.17 -30.03
C LEU A 549 14.52 9.66 -30.03
N ARG A 550 13.54 10.52 -29.77
CA ARG A 550 12.11 10.17 -29.85
C ARG A 550 11.71 9.73 -31.24
N MET A 551 12.11 10.47 -32.28
CA MET A 551 11.83 10.08 -33.66
C MET A 551 12.45 8.72 -34.02
N LYS A 552 13.62 8.38 -33.47
CA LYS A 552 14.22 7.05 -33.63
C LYS A 552 13.43 5.96 -32.89
N VAL A 553 12.89 6.24 -31.70
CA VAL A 553 11.97 5.31 -31.01
C VAL A 553 10.76 5.01 -31.89
N PHE A 554 10.10 6.05 -32.41
CA PHE A 554 8.96 5.87 -33.32
C PHE A 554 9.33 5.16 -34.62
N ALA A 555 10.51 5.41 -35.18
CA ALA A 555 10.99 4.69 -36.36
C ALA A 555 11.17 3.19 -36.09
N SER A 556 11.72 2.82 -34.92
CA SER A 556 11.85 1.44 -34.48
C SER A 556 10.47 0.79 -34.25
N ILE A 557 9.56 1.48 -33.57
CA ILE A 557 8.18 1.02 -33.36
C ILE A 557 7.46 0.82 -34.71
N GLN A 558 7.58 1.79 -35.63
CA GLN A 558 7.00 1.69 -36.97
C GLN A 558 7.57 0.52 -37.77
N ALA A 559 8.86 0.20 -37.60
CA ALA A 559 9.47 -0.98 -38.21
C ALA A 559 8.88 -2.27 -37.63
N ILE A 560 8.75 -2.38 -36.30
CA ILE A 560 8.10 -3.54 -35.64
C ILE A 560 6.66 -3.72 -36.15
N ILE A 561 5.90 -2.64 -36.20
CA ILE A 561 4.53 -2.60 -36.73
C ILE A 561 4.49 -3.02 -38.20
N GLY A 562 5.36 -2.46 -39.03
CA GLY A 562 5.45 -2.75 -40.46
C GLY A 562 5.88 -4.18 -40.78
N ILE A 563 6.66 -4.81 -39.89
CA ILE A 563 7.04 -6.22 -39.98
C ILE A 563 5.82 -7.14 -39.79
N GLY A 564 4.67 -6.65 -39.32
CA GLY A 564 3.42 -7.41 -39.24
C GLY A 564 2.97 -8.10 -40.56
N THR A 565 3.52 -7.72 -41.71
CA THR A 565 3.38 -8.47 -42.98
C THR A 565 4.11 -9.84 -42.98
N PHE A 566 4.99 -10.09 -42.02
CA PHE A 566 5.71 -11.33 -41.74
C PHE A 566 5.19 -11.98 -40.44
N ASN A 567 3.91 -12.36 -40.37
CA ASN A 567 3.33 -13.26 -39.35
C ASN A 567 3.91 -13.20 -37.91
N PHE A 568 3.86 -12.05 -37.24
CA PHE A 568 4.04 -11.98 -35.79
C PHE A 568 2.68 -11.87 -35.10
N ARG A 569 2.41 -12.76 -34.14
CA ARG A 569 1.15 -12.81 -33.38
C ARG A 569 1.17 -11.80 -32.22
N LEU A 570 -0.01 -11.54 -31.66
CA LEU A 570 -0.41 -10.50 -30.69
C LEU A 570 0.58 -10.06 -29.56
N SER A 571 1.66 -10.80 -29.26
CA SER A 571 2.52 -10.60 -28.09
C SER A 571 3.52 -9.43 -28.18
N LEU A 572 3.83 -8.90 -29.37
CA LEU A 572 4.76 -7.78 -29.55
C LEU A 572 4.16 -6.39 -29.29
N ALA A 573 2.82 -6.26 -29.30
CA ALA A 573 2.15 -4.98 -29.07
C ALA A 573 2.31 -4.47 -27.62
N ARG A 574 2.33 -5.40 -26.65
CA ARG A 574 2.59 -5.07 -25.24
C ARG A 574 4.06 -4.74 -24.98
N ALA A 575 4.98 -5.47 -25.61
CA ALA A 575 6.41 -5.24 -25.44
C ALA A 575 6.87 -3.82 -25.87
N ILE A 576 6.13 -3.11 -26.72
CA ILE A 576 6.48 -1.74 -27.12
C ILE A 576 5.87 -0.64 -26.23
N LEU A 577 5.13 -1.00 -25.17
CA LEU A 577 4.47 -0.03 -24.28
C LEU A 577 5.47 0.89 -23.58
N TYR A 578 6.51 0.33 -22.96
CA TYR A 578 7.55 1.14 -22.29
C TYR A 578 8.21 2.15 -23.24
N PRO A 579 8.75 1.75 -24.42
CA PRO A 579 9.32 2.71 -25.35
C PRO A 579 8.32 3.77 -25.85
N LEU A 580 7.08 3.35 -26.12
CA LEU A 580 6.03 4.25 -26.59
C LEU A 580 5.62 5.27 -25.52
N PHE A 581 5.49 4.84 -24.27
CA PHE A 581 5.16 5.70 -23.14
C PHE A 581 6.24 6.78 -22.93
N VAL A 582 7.51 6.38 -22.84
CA VAL A 582 8.63 7.31 -22.62
C VAL A 582 8.73 8.32 -23.77
N ALA A 583 8.63 7.87 -25.02
CA ALA A 583 8.61 8.78 -26.17
C ALA A 583 7.34 9.65 -26.20
N GLY A 584 6.22 9.15 -25.67
CA GLY A 584 4.93 9.82 -25.61
C GLY A 584 4.91 11.00 -24.66
N ILE A 585 5.32 10.81 -23.40
CA ILE A 585 5.31 11.88 -22.37
C ILE A 585 6.21 13.06 -22.76
N LEU A 586 7.25 12.81 -23.56
CA LEU A 586 8.19 13.82 -24.03
C LEU A 586 7.75 14.59 -25.30
N ALA A 587 6.52 14.40 -25.79
CA ALA A 587 5.99 15.16 -26.93
C ALA A 587 5.72 16.64 -26.61
N GLU A 588 6.24 17.54 -27.43
CA GLU A 588 6.18 18.99 -27.17
C GLU A 588 5.21 19.72 -28.09
N ASN A 589 5.09 19.28 -29.34
CA ASN A 589 4.25 19.94 -30.36
C ASN A 589 3.10 19.04 -30.83
N ALA A 590 2.12 19.66 -31.51
CA ALA A 590 0.90 18.97 -31.94
C ALA A 590 1.18 17.82 -32.92
N GLN A 591 2.22 17.93 -33.75
CA GLN A 591 2.59 16.88 -34.70
C GLN A 591 3.13 15.64 -33.98
N GLU A 592 4.00 15.83 -32.99
CA GLU A 592 4.53 14.75 -32.15
C GLU A 592 3.43 14.10 -31.31
N GLN A 593 2.55 14.89 -30.71
CA GLN A 593 1.40 14.37 -29.97
C GLN A 593 0.47 13.55 -30.87
N GLN A 594 0.29 13.97 -32.13
CA GLN A 594 -0.48 13.21 -33.10
C GLN A 594 0.19 11.88 -33.44
N LEU A 595 1.51 11.87 -33.62
CA LEU A 595 2.26 10.64 -33.88
C LEU A 595 2.11 9.64 -32.72
N THR A 596 2.25 10.11 -31.48
CA THR A 596 2.02 9.28 -30.28
C THR A 596 0.62 8.68 -30.28
N ARG A 597 -0.43 9.48 -30.53
CA ARG A 597 -1.81 8.98 -30.58
C ARG A 597 -1.99 7.89 -31.63
N VAL A 598 -1.42 8.07 -32.82
CA VAL A 598 -1.51 7.08 -33.91
C VAL A 598 -0.83 5.77 -33.51
N ALA A 599 0.32 5.84 -32.83
CA ALA A 599 1.02 4.64 -32.36
C ALA A 599 0.23 3.91 -31.26
N PHE A 600 -0.38 4.62 -30.31
CA PHE A 600 -1.28 4.02 -29.31
C PHE A 600 -2.53 3.39 -29.98
N GLN A 601 -3.14 4.07 -30.94
CA GLN A 601 -4.28 3.54 -31.71
C GLN A 601 -3.94 2.25 -32.46
N TYR A 602 -2.67 2.04 -32.84
CA TYR A 602 -2.26 0.81 -33.52
C TYR A 602 -2.18 -0.39 -32.57
N ILE A 603 -1.74 -0.18 -31.32
CA ILE A 603 -1.68 -1.25 -30.31
C ILE A 603 -3.03 -1.52 -29.65
N MET A 604 -3.92 -0.51 -29.62
CA MET A 604 -5.31 -0.66 -29.20
C MET A 604 -6.08 -1.47 -30.25
N GLN A 605 -6.26 -2.77 -30.01
CA GLN A 605 -7.13 -3.58 -30.86
C GLN A 605 -8.60 -3.15 -30.66
N LYS A 606 -9.40 -3.18 -31.73
CA LYS A 606 -10.84 -2.89 -31.65
C LYS A 606 -11.50 -3.79 -30.60
N GLY A 607 -11.87 -3.23 -29.45
CA GLY A 607 -12.60 -3.92 -28.39
C GLY A 607 -11.80 -4.36 -27.17
N GLN A 608 -10.50 -4.03 -27.04
CA GLN A 608 -9.67 -4.31 -25.86
C GLN A 608 -9.12 -3.01 -25.23
N GLU A 609 -10.02 -2.08 -24.89
CA GLU A 609 -9.69 -0.71 -24.45
C GLU A 609 -9.58 -0.60 -22.92
N GLY A 610 -8.56 -1.24 -22.33
CA GLY A 610 -8.30 -1.15 -20.88
C GLY A 610 -7.07 -0.30 -20.57
N THR A 611 -5.95 -0.98 -20.38
CA THR A 611 -4.69 -0.40 -19.87
C THR A 611 -4.04 0.59 -20.82
N GLU A 612 -3.99 0.30 -22.12
CA GLU A 612 -3.37 1.16 -23.12
C GLU A 612 -4.07 2.51 -23.24
N GLN A 613 -5.41 2.55 -23.05
CA GLN A 613 -6.20 3.78 -23.05
C GLN A 613 -5.92 4.63 -21.84
N ILE A 614 -5.82 4.00 -20.66
CA ILE A 614 -5.45 4.68 -19.42
C ILE A 614 -4.05 5.29 -19.53
N ILE A 615 -3.08 4.55 -20.08
CA ILE A 615 -1.72 5.06 -20.33
C ILE A 615 -1.74 6.25 -21.31
N MET A 616 -2.52 6.17 -22.39
CA MET A 616 -2.69 7.27 -23.34
C MET A 616 -3.32 8.50 -22.69
N ASP A 617 -4.28 8.33 -21.78
CA ASP A 617 -4.91 9.42 -21.03
C ASP A 617 -3.93 10.08 -20.05
N ILE A 618 -3.08 9.30 -19.38
CA ILE A 618 -1.97 9.80 -18.56
C ILE A 618 -1.00 10.64 -19.41
N VAL A 619 -0.58 10.11 -20.57
CA VAL A 619 0.28 10.84 -21.51
C VAL A 619 -0.37 12.16 -21.96
N ALA A 620 -1.67 12.15 -22.25
CA ALA A 620 -2.41 13.36 -22.62
C ALA A 620 -2.49 14.38 -21.47
N LYS A 621 -2.60 13.92 -20.22
CA LYS A 621 -2.57 14.76 -19.03
C LYS A 621 -1.18 15.41 -18.84
N VAL A 622 -0.11 14.67 -19.10
CA VAL A 622 1.26 15.21 -19.12
C VAL A 622 1.39 16.34 -20.15
N TRP A 623 0.85 16.18 -21.36
CA TRP A 623 0.90 17.25 -22.38
C TRP A 623 0.13 18.52 -21.99
N LYS A 624 -0.95 18.35 -21.21
CA LYS A 624 -1.77 19.46 -20.72
C LYS A 624 -1.07 20.20 -19.59
N ASN A 625 -0.50 19.47 -18.63
CA ASN A 625 -0.01 20.01 -17.37
C ASN A 625 1.52 20.27 -17.37
N GLY A 626 2.27 19.62 -18.25
CA GLY A 626 3.73 19.70 -18.35
C GLY A 626 4.26 20.71 -19.37
N LYS A 627 3.45 21.69 -19.80
CA LYS A 627 3.89 22.69 -20.80
C LYS A 627 5.01 23.57 -20.25
N GLY A 628 6.17 23.56 -20.92
CA GLY A 628 7.34 24.33 -20.51
C GLY A 628 8.11 23.75 -19.32
N GLY A 629 7.68 22.59 -18.80
CA GLY A 629 8.42 21.82 -17.80
C GLY A 629 9.57 21.02 -18.44
N ASN A 630 10.57 20.72 -17.62
CA ASN A 630 11.68 19.85 -18.00
C ASN A 630 11.27 18.37 -18.05
N GLU A 631 12.14 17.49 -18.55
CA GLU A 631 11.86 16.05 -18.73
C GLU A 631 11.47 15.36 -17.42
N ALA A 632 12.12 15.69 -16.29
CA ALA A 632 11.79 15.15 -14.96
C ALA A 632 10.37 15.50 -14.50
N SER A 633 9.94 16.75 -14.71
CA SER A 633 8.58 17.17 -14.35
C SER A 633 7.51 16.42 -15.14
N LYS A 634 7.79 16.03 -16.39
CA LYS A 634 6.85 15.27 -17.23
C LYS A 634 6.65 13.84 -16.70
N LEU A 635 7.72 13.19 -16.24
CA LEU A 635 7.64 11.86 -15.61
C LEU A 635 6.91 11.93 -14.26
N MET A 636 7.20 12.95 -13.45
CA MET A 636 6.53 13.16 -12.16
C MET A 636 5.01 13.33 -12.32
N ILE A 637 4.56 14.14 -13.28
CA ILE A 637 3.12 14.31 -13.58
C ILE A 637 2.48 12.98 -14.00
N ALA A 638 3.20 12.12 -14.73
CA ALA A 638 2.68 10.81 -15.11
C ALA A 638 2.52 9.89 -13.89
N THR A 639 3.50 9.90 -12.98
CA THR A 639 3.44 9.16 -11.71
C THR A 639 2.30 9.65 -10.82
N GLU A 640 2.15 10.96 -10.65
CA GLU A 640 1.03 11.57 -9.89
C GLU A 640 -0.33 11.23 -10.51
N ALA A 641 -0.45 11.29 -11.85
CA ALA A 641 -1.66 10.90 -12.53
C ALA A 641 -2.01 9.42 -12.35
N THR A 642 -1.00 8.56 -12.22
CA THR A 642 -1.19 7.13 -11.92
C THR A 642 -1.62 6.94 -10.46
N ALA A 643 -1.05 7.72 -9.53
CA ALA A 643 -1.43 7.72 -8.12
C ALA A 643 -2.90 8.15 -7.91
N GLU A 644 -3.39 9.14 -8.66
CA GLU A 644 -4.80 9.56 -8.64
C GLU A 644 -5.76 8.43 -9.06
N LEU A 645 -5.29 7.45 -9.83
CA LEU A 645 -6.07 6.27 -10.23
C LEU A 645 -5.98 5.12 -9.22
N ASN A 646 -5.21 5.28 -8.14
CA ASN A 646 -4.94 4.24 -7.15
C ASN A 646 -4.46 2.90 -7.77
N ALA A 647 -3.60 2.99 -8.78
CA ALA A 647 -3.09 1.85 -9.53
C ALA A 647 -1.55 1.83 -9.56
N GLU A 648 -0.98 0.65 -9.80
CA GLU A 648 0.42 0.50 -10.21
C GLU A 648 0.45 0.07 -11.67
N ILE A 649 1.03 0.89 -12.56
CA ILE A 649 1.07 0.58 -13.99
C ILE A 649 2.45 0.04 -14.35
N HIS A 650 2.51 -1.24 -14.67
CA HIS A 650 3.69 -1.85 -15.27
C HIS A 650 3.67 -1.64 -16.79
N LEU A 651 4.75 -1.07 -17.33
CA LEU A 651 4.88 -0.66 -18.74
C LEU A 651 5.55 -1.74 -19.61
N TYR A 652 5.92 -2.87 -19.00
CA TYR A 652 6.60 -3.98 -19.67
C TYR A 652 5.66 -5.17 -19.86
#